data_AF-A0A496WQH6-F1
#
_entry.id   AF-A0A496WQH6-F1
#
_cell.length_a   1.000
_cell.length_b   1.000
_cell.length_c   1.000
_cell.angle_alpha   90.00
_cell.angle_beta   90.00
_cell.angle_gamma   90.00
#
_symmetry.space_group_name_H-M   'P 1'
#
loop_
_entity.id
_entity.type
_entity.pdbx_description
1 polymer ?
#
loop_
_entity_poly.entity_id
_entity_poly.type
_entity_poly.pdbx_seq_one_letter_code
_entity_poly.pdbx_strand_id
1 'polypeptide(L)'
;MSVEVMKDKEVKAKKFISEYRRDKYKLTENGAWDQGNERIYQDLTNAVEQLSKGLYGKDVHFLLELIQNAEDNEYKECSPDLKFLLLEDDPTGTPGSDGCLCVFNNEVGFFEENIESISSIGRSTKKKIEGYIGEKGIGFKSVFIVSESPHIFSNGYQIKFLENDPSFILNYIVPYWVDEPPPVVAEHRATTSLLLPLKEGKKQLIIDHLQDIQAETILFLRKLEGLTVDIKETNECIELARNKGEKGVTELLVQSGESEADVHNYWLFDQAVVVPQTLKEEKREGIRERSISLALPLSSEGRSGLVYSYLPTEVDSGFPFLINADFMLTANRESIQSERPWNVWLQSEISVVVVAALMKMREDSRFVEDVYGYIPIPGQTKSLPEYFGAICEAIVERLGKEEFVLSDQSTLISAGQVRICSANYRKLVDSKERPSWFDGCSIIAPKIEKYQKQLEAIGVQQLLVSDVMEWLDDEGWLLSRDIEWFAELYSVLGAKKTGNKKELAKKSIIPVEGGGLANANESVFLPDDRGLFKDIILVLPEQLRRSIQFVDKSFIDLIAKNMGALEWALEKLDLSEFSLDGFLEKSLLPWLHNNYDSLNTNSLMKINRLIVSNWADIDESTRESLRDLLPVILDSGEICRASDLEGDELLVPRSFDPENGWQILLVSPEDCAEKDVLSDIYTSMRGKDNDDVLEEFLGELCAETYPDFPQGIYRPGDSSNEYAKRVFESFNERSTRSIHLRTWIAPTSFARESTYKSKKYRVALIRWLEAMIPRKTSSIQIGTVHWFYQTNRATRYYSSLYESLLHTPWLKTSKGYKPPGEIFLGTRQAKEFFGERLAYLDGRMSREVAEFVGVKTNVSAESLIDLLSEFGQQSGSHDEGLIKRIYTYLDGLESIDVTPFKETSLIYIMGGDKHWYTAAEVVWEDSSVALG
;
A
#
# COMPACT_ATOMS: atom_id res chain seq x y z
N MET A 1 20.62 78.66 4.12
CA MET A 1 20.00 79.96 4.47
C MET A 1 21.09 80.98 4.76
N SER A 2 20.91 82.26 4.45
CA SER A 2 21.83 83.32 4.88
C SER A 2 21.75 83.51 6.40
N VAL A 3 22.88 83.85 7.04
CA VAL A 3 23.00 84.04 8.50
C VAL A 3 21.99 85.08 9.03
N GLU A 4 21.66 86.09 8.23
CA GLU A 4 20.66 87.12 8.57
C GLU A 4 19.23 86.57 8.71
N VAL A 5 18.81 85.64 7.84
CA VAL A 5 17.45 85.06 7.89
C VAL A 5 17.28 84.19 9.13
N MET A 6 18.34 83.49 9.56
CA MET A 6 18.28 82.65 10.75
C MET A 6 18.19 83.49 12.04
N LYS A 7 18.91 84.62 12.10
CA LYS A 7 18.83 85.57 13.23
C LYS A 7 17.44 86.21 13.35
N ASP A 8 16.81 86.57 12.24
CA ASP A 8 15.44 87.12 12.27
C ASP A 8 14.42 86.08 12.79
N LYS A 9 14.56 84.81 12.38
CA LYS A 9 13.73 83.71 12.89
C LYS A 9 13.93 83.49 14.39
N GLU A 10 15.16 83.51 14.87
CA GLU A 10 15.48 83.36 16.30
C GLU A 10 14.83 84.46 17.15
N VAL A 11 14.93 85.72 16.73
CA VAL A 11 14.34 86.86 17.47
C VAL A 11 12.81 86.71 17.56
N LYS A 12 12.16 86.30 16.46
CA LYS A 12 10.71 86.04 16.44
C LYS A 12 10.34 84.87 17.34
N ALA A 13 11.07 83.77 17.28
CA ALA A 13 10.86 82.59 18.10
C ALA A 13 11.03 82.89 19.60
N LYS A 14 12.08 83.62 20.00
CA LYS A 14 12.34 84.02 21.39
C LYS A 14 11.21 84.88 21.95
N LYS A 15 10.73 85.84 21.15
CA LYS A 15 9.59 86.67 21.49
C LYS A 15 8.33 85.83 21.67
N PHE A 16 8.02 84.94 20.73
CA PHE A 16 6.87 84.04 20.83
C PHE A 16 6.92 83.18 22.09
N ILE A 17 8.05 82.54 22.41
CA ILE A 17 8.18 81.70 23.61
C ILE A 17 7.94 82.51 24.90
N SER A 18 8.46 83.74 24.97
CA SER A 18 8.21 84.64 26.10
C SER A 18 6.71 84.98 26.24
N GLU A 19 6.06 85.35 25.14
CA GLU A 19 4.62 85.66 25.11
C GLU A 19 3.77 84.44 25.45
N TYR A 20 4.11 83.27 24.89
CA TYR A 20 3.42 82.01 25.14
C TYR A 20 3.51 81.57 26.61
N ARG A 21 4.69 81.69 27.23
CA ARG A 21 4.90 81.43 28.67
C ARG A 21 4.02 82.31 29.54
N ARG A 22 3.97 83.61 29.23
CA ARG A 22 3.15 84.59 29.95
C ARG A 22 1.66 84.32 29.75
N ASP A 23 1.23 84.08 28.52
CA ASP A 23 -0.18 84.09 28.18
C ASP A 23 -0.86 82.75 28.53
N LYS A 24 -0.19 81.62 28.29
CA LYS A 24 -0.72 80.26 28.59
C LYS A 24 -0.52 79.85 30.05
N TYR A 25 0.68 80.04 30.60
CA TYR A 25 1.04 79.56 31.94
C TYR A 25 1.00 80.64 33.02
N LYS A 26 0.69 81.89 32.65
CA LYS A 26 0.63 83.04 33.58
C LYS A 26 1.93 83.22 34.35
N LEU A 27 3.06 83.08 33.66
CA LEU A 27 4.38 83.35 34.21
C LEU A 27 4.72 84.84 34.08
N THR A 28 5.32 85.40 35.11
CA THR A 28 5.92 86.75 35.11
C THR A 28 7.18 86.79 34.24
N GLU A 29 7.69 87.98 33.91
CA GLU A 29 8.94 88.14 33.14
C GLU A 29 10.15 87.45 33.78
N ASN A 30 10.14 87.29 35.11
CA ASN A 30 11.18 86.59 35.87
C ASN A 30 10.92 85.06 35.99
N GLY A 31 9.91 84.53 35.30
CA GLY A 31 9.56 83.11 35.32
C GLY A 31 8.79 82.63 36.55
N ALA A 32 8.45 83.51 37.49
CA ALA A 32 7.62 83.17 38.66
C ALA A 32 6.13 83.10 38.29
N TRP A 33 5.38 82.20 38.94
CA TRP A 33 3.93 82.05 38.73
C TRP A 33 3.14 83.23 39.29
N ASP A 34 2.20 83.76 38.50
CA ASP A 34 1.25 84.78 38.93
C ASP A 34 0.07 84.15 39.70
N GLN A 35 -0.10 84.52 40.98
CA GLN A 35 -0.92 83.81 41.99
C GLN A 35 -2.45 83.81 41.76
N GLY A 36 -2.93 84.28 40.62
CA GLY A 36 -4.34 84.60 40.39
C GLY A 36 -5.30 83.44 40.12
N ASN A 37 -4.85 82.17 39.99
CA ASN A 37 -5.77 81.07 39.59
C ASN A 37 -5.35 79.65 40.05
N GLU A 38 -5.44 79.42 41.37
CA GLU A 38 -4.97 78.20 42.06
C GLU A 38 -5.67 76.89 41.64
N ARG A 39 -6.90 76.97 41.11
CA ARG A 39 -7.71 75.80 40.72
C ARG A 39 -7.24 75.15 39.41
N ILE A 40 -6.92 75.97 38.40
CA ILE A 40 -6.34 75.50 37.12
C ILE A 40 -4.95 74.90 37.36
N TYR A 41 -4.20 75.47 38.29
CA TYR A 41 -2.90 74.98 38.70
C TYR A 41 -2.98 73.59 39.33
N GLN A 42 -3.93 73.35 40.24
CA GLN A 42 -4.18 72.03 40.83
C GLN A 42 -4.64 70.99 39.80
N ASP A 43 -5.56 71.34 38.89
CA ASP A 43 -6.04 70.42 37.86
C ASP A 43 -4.94 70.02 36.86
N LEU A 44 -4.09 70.98 36.46
CA LEU A 44 -2.92 70.70 35.62
C LEU A 44 -1.88 69.87 36.36
N THR A 45 -1.66 70.12 37.66
CA THR A 45 -0.71 69.35 38.48
C THR A 45 -1.15 67.89 38.61
N ASN A 46 -2.43 67.65 38.92
CA ASN A 46 -2.99 66.30 38.97
C ASN A 46 -2.91 65.57 37.62
N ALA A 47 -3.11 66.28 36.51
CA ALA A 47 -2.98 65.72 35.17
C ALA A 47 -1.51 65.36 34.83
N VAL A 48 -0.54 66.20 35.22
CA VAL A 48 0.90 65.92 35.09
C VAL A 48 1.32 64.74 35.96
N GLU A 49 0.85 64.66 37.21
CA GLU A 49 1.14 63.52 38.10
C GLU A 49 0.59 62.19 37.59
N GLN A 50 -0.62 62.18 37.02
CA GLN A 50 -1.17 60.99 36.38
C GLN A 50 -0.41 60.60 35.11
N LEU A 51 0.05 61.59 34.34
CA LEU A 51 0.85 61.37 33.14
C LEU A 51 2.23 60.79 33.51
N SER A 52 2.88 61.33 34.54
CA SER A 52 4.12 60.83 35.11
C SER A 52 3.99 59.36 35.56
N LYS A 53 2.95 59.00 36.34
CA LYS A 53 2.67 57.59 36.71
C LYS A 53 2.43 56.67 35.51
N GLY A 54 1.86 57.20 34.42
CA GLY A 54 1.64 56.46 33.18
C GLY A 54 2.88 56.27 32.31
N LEU A 55 3.87 57.16 32.42
CA LEU A 55 5.15 57.08 31.71
C LEU A 55 6.06 55.98 32.31
N TYR A 56 6.16 55.88 33.64
CA TYR A 56 7.00 54.87 34.31
C TYR A 56 6.43 53.45 34.30
N GLY A 57 5.17 53.25 33.86
CA GLY A 57 4.58 51.93 33.68
C GLY A 57 4.84 51.29 32.31
N LYS A 58 5.54 51.99 31.40
CA LYS A 58 5.79 51.57 30.02
C LYS A 58 7.24 51.84 29.64
N ASP A 59 8.14 50.94 30.02
CA ASP A 59 9.58 51.08 29.74
C ASP A 59 9.98 50.79 28.28
N VAL A 60 9.06 50.70 27.32
CA VAL A 60 9.40 50.09 26.01
C VAL A 60 8.93 50.95 24.83
N HIS A 61 9.90 51.35 23.99
CA HIS A 61 9.78 51.91 22.62
C HIS A 61 9.77 53.44 22.41
N PHE A 62 10.39 54.26 23.27
CA PHE A 62 10.49 55.72 23.00
C PHE A 62 11.28 56.05 21.70
N LEU A 63 12.27 55.24 21.32
CA LEU A 63 13.01 55.41 20.05
C LEU A 63 12.09 55.22 18.84
N LEU A 64 11.21 54.21 18.87
CA LEU A 64 10.22 54.01 17.81
C LEU A 64 9.24 55.18 17.73
N GLU A 65 8.90 55.82 18.86
CA GLU A 65 8.08 57.05 18.85
C GLU A 65 8.82 58.24 18.20
N LEU A 66 10.15 58.33 18.36
CA LEU A 66 10.96 59.35 17.68
C LEU A 66 11.06 59.10 16.18
N ILE A 67 11.23 57.83 15.76
CA ILE A 67 11.17 57.42 14.35
C ILE A 67 9.79 57.76 13.76
N GLN A 68 8.71 57.46 14.51
CA GLN A 68 7.35 57.79 14.10
C GLN A 68 7.14 59.30 13.96
N ASN A 69 7.68 60.09 14.88
CA ASN A 69 7.59 61.55 14.79
C ASN A 69 8.27 62.07 13.52
N ALA A 70 9.43 61.51 13.17
CA ALA A 70 10.10 61.84 11.92
C ALA A 70 9.27 61.38 10.70
N GLU A 71 8.75 60.15 10.66
CA GLU A 71 7.86 59.69 9.58
C GLU A 71 6.63 60.59 9.37
N ASP A 72 6.08 61.13 10.45
CA ASP A 72 4.92 62.02 10.40
C ASP A 72 5.27 63.45 9.94
N ASN A 73 6.55 63.84 9.98
CA ASN A 73 6.98 65.19 9.62
C ASN A 73 6.80 65.50 8.12
N GLU A 74 6.88 66.77 7.79
CA GLU A 74 6.89 67.26 6.42
C GLU A 74 8.32 67.48 5.94
N TYR A 75 8.61 67.05 4.72
CA TYR A 75 9.91 67.19 4.08
C TYR A 75 9.74 67.99 2.78
N LYS A 76 10.75 68.78 2.42
CA LYS A 76 10.80 69.47 1.11
C LYS A 76 11.32 68.52 0.03
N GLU A 77 11.72 69.03 -1.13
CA GLU A 77 12.41 68.25 -2.18
C GLU A 77 13.83 67.82 -1.73
N CYS A 78 13.89 66.97 -0.69
CA CYS A 78 15.09 66.36 -0.12
C CYS A 78 14.80 64.91 0.24
N SER A 79 15.84 64.06 0.30
CA SER A 79 15.69 62.69 0.80
C SER A 79 15.48 62.72 2.33
N PRO A 80 14.33 62.28 2.86
CA PRO A 80 14.03 62.36 4.28
C PRO A 80 14.91 61.42 5.11
N ASP A 81 15.60 61.98 6.12
CA ASP A 81 16.63 61.27 6.88
C ASP A 81 16.54 61.55 8.39
N LEU A 82 16.80 60.52 9.20
CA LEU A 82 16.82 60.58 10.65
C LEU A 82 18.14 60.01 11.19
N LYS A 83 18.86 60.78 12.01
CA LYS A 83 20.09 60.32 12.66
C LYS A 83 19.96 60.31 14.18
N PHE A 84 20.23 59.16 14.79
CA PHE A 84 20.53 59.03 16.22
C PHE A 84 22.05 59.08 16.42
N LEU A 85 22.50 59.93 17.33
CA LEU A 85 23.90 60.08 17.72
C LEU A 85 24.01 60.02 19.25
N LEU A 86 24.63 58.97 19.78
CA LEU A 86 24.91 58.84 21.21
C LEU A 86 26.34 59.34 21.51
N LEU A 87 26.42 60.44 22.25
CA LEU A 87 27.67 61.05 22.72
C LEU A 87 28.05 60.53 24.11
N GLU A 88 29.36 60.34 24.33
CA GLU A 88 29.91 59.98 25.64
C GLU A 88 29.67 61.06 26.69
N ASP A 89 29.83 62.32 26.31
CA ASP A 89 29.63 63.50 27.16
C ASP A 89 28.33 64.24 26.80
N ASP A 90 27.74 64.94 27.77
CA ASP A 90 26.58 65.81 27.54
C ASP A 90 27.01 67.22 27.08
N PRO A 91 26.75 67.62 25.82
CA PRO A 91 27.12 68.92 25.30
C PRO A 91 26.22 70.06 25.82
N THR A 92 25.12 69.76 26.52
CA THR A 92 24.21 70.76 27.09
C THR A 92 24.64 71.25 28.48
N GLY A 93 25.57 70.55 29.14
CA GLY A 93 26.03 70.87 30.49
C GLY A 93 24.98 70.59 31.59
N THR A 94 24.10 69.61 31.38
CA THR A 94 23.09 69.19 32.36
C THR A 94 23.77 68.45 33.52
N PRO A 95 23.59 68.88 34.78
CA PRO A 95 24.22 68.25 35.94
C PRO A 95 23.79 66.78 36.10
N GLY A 96 24.74 65.89 36.35
CA GLY A 96 24.47 64.46 36.60
C GLY A 96 24.14 63.63 35.36
N SER A 97 24.33 64.19 34.16
CA SER A 97 24.10 63.47 32.89
C SER A 97 25.22 62.47 32.60
N ASP A 98 24.85 61.28 32.15
CA ASP A 98 25.77 60.17 31.80
C ASP A 98 25.91 60.04 30.26
N GLY A 99 26.09 61.17 29.58
CA GLY A 99 26.09 61.28 28.11
C GLY A 99 24.82 61.91 27.54
N CYS A 100 24.71 61.97 26.20
CA CYS A 100 23.59 62.60 25.51
C CYS A 100 23.19 61.88 24.23
N LEU A 101 21.90 61.57 24.10
CA LEU A 101 21.32 61.12 22.83
C LEU A 101 20.87 62.32 22.00
N CYS A 102 21.54 62.57 20.91
CA CYS A 102 21.19 63.58 19.91
C CYS A 102 20.38 62.93 18.78
N VAL A 103 19.28 63.56 18.38
CA VAL A 103 18.42 63.11 17.28
C VAL A 103 18.28 64.23 16.27
N PHE A 104 18.66 63.98 15.03
CA PHE A 104 18.69 64.96 13.95
C PHE A 104 17.73 64.54 12.85
N ASN A 105 16.85 65.46 12.44
CA ASN A 105 15.92 65.23 11.34
C ASN A 105 15.92 66.42 10.36
N ASN A 106 15.97 66.13 9.07
CA ASN A 106 16.10 67.13 8.00
C ASN A 106 14.76 67.68 7.48
N GLU A 107 13.73 67.63 8.31
CA GLU A 107 12.37 68.09 8.03
C GLU A 107 12.25 69.63 7.87
N VAL A 108 11.04 70.16 7.68
CA VAL A 108 10.79 71.60 7.49
C VAL A 108 11.07 72.48 8.72
N GLY A 109 11.01 71.87 9.90
CA GLY A 109 11.20 72.44 11.22
C GLY A 109 9.89 72.84 11.90
N PHE A 110 9.99 73.18 13.19
CA PHE A 110 8.85 73.53 14.03
C PHE A 110 8.26 74.89 13.66
N PHE A 111 6.95 74.97 13.81
CA PHE A 111 6.12 76.17 13.79
C PHE A 111 5.46 76.39 15.16
N GLU A 112 4.76 77.52 15.32
CA GLU A 112 4.08 77.88 16.57
C GLU A 112 3.13 76.77 17.03
N GLU A 113 2.39 76.16 16.11
CA GLU A 113 1.45 75.07 16.40
C GLU A 113 2.13 73.81 16.95
N ASN A 114 3.37 73.53 16.52
CA ASN A 114 4.14 72.41 17.06
C ASN A 114 4.56 72.67 18.50
N ILE A 115 4.97 73.90 18.82
CA ILE A 115 5.28 74.33 20.20
C ILE A 115 4.02 74.23 21.05
N GLU A 116 2.88 74.69 20.54
CA GLU A 116 1.61 74.60 21.26
C GLU A 116 1.22 73.15 21.57
N SER A 117 1.40 72.26 20.59
CA SER A 117 1.09 70.84 20.69
C SER A 117 1.99 70.13 21.70
N ILE A 118 3.32 70.32 21.62
CA ILE A 118 4.28 69.62 22.48
C ILE A 118 4.24 70.13 23.93
N SER A 119 3.79 71.37 24.12
CA SER A 119 3.55 72.00 25.42
C SER A 119 2.13 71.76 25.98
N SER A 120 1.32 70.91 25.36
CA SER A 120 -0.03 70.59 25.86
C SER A 120 -0.11 69.21 26.50
N ILE A 121 -1.04 69.03 27.44
CA ILE A 121 -1.38 67.72 28.03
C ILE A 121 -2.63 67.19 27.32
N GLY A 122 -2.56 66.00 26.73
CA GLY A 122 -3.74 65.31 26.19
C GLY A 122 -4.30 65.88 24.87
N ARG A 123 -3.64 66.86 24.25
CA ARG A 123 -4.04 67.45 22.95
C ARG A 123 -2.96 67.13 21.91
N SER A 124 -3.26 66.22 20.98
CA SER A 124 -2.45 65.96 19.79
C SER A 124 -3.00 66.76 18.61
N THR A 125 -2.13 67.37 17.81
CA THR A 125 -2.47 68.03 16.53
C THR A 125 -2.74 67.03 15.40
N LYS A 126 -2.36 65.76 15.57
CA LYS A 126 -2.49 64.71 14.55
C LYS A 126 -3.91 64.09 14.59
N LYS A 127 -4.61 64.08 13.44
CA LYS A 127 -5.96 63.51 13.30
C LYS A 127 -5.94 61.98 13.53
N LYS A 128 -7.06 61.43 14.05
CA LYS A 128 -7.28 60.01 14.45
C LYS A 128 -7.18 58.95 13.32
N ILE A 129 -6.45 59.19 12.24
CA ILE A 129 -6.70 58.54 10.95
C ILE A 129 -5.74 57.38 10.64
N GLU A 130 -4.59 57.30 11.29
CA GLU A 130 -3.57 56.28 11.00
C GLU A 130 -3.08 55.67 12.32
N GLY A 131 -2.91 54.35 12.37
CA GLY A 131 -2.73 53.54 13.59
C GLY A 131 -1.45 53.77 14.39
N TYR A 132 -0.88 54.96 14.30
CA TYR A 132 0.32 55.40 14.96
C TYR A 132 0.13 55.55 16.47
N ILE A 133 1.22 55.32 17.20
CA ILE A 133 1.30 55.58 18.63
C ILE A 133 1.39 57.10 18.83
N GLY A 134 0.23 57.75 18.79
CA GLY A 134 0.11 59.22 18.92
C GLY A 134 -1.25 59.67 19.44
N GLU A 135 -2.13 58.73 19.79
CA GLU A 135 -3.55 58.94 20.11
C GLU A 135 -3.81 59.82 21.35
N LYS A 136 -2.79 60.09 22.19
CA LYS A 136 -2.96 60.69 23.52
C LYS A 136 -2.18 61.99 23.76
N GLY A 137 -1.41 62.50 22.79
CA GLY A 137 -0.58 63.70 23.01
C GLY A 137 0.50 63.51 24.10
N ILE A 138 0.95 62.28 24.30
CA ILE A 138 1.98 61.87 25.28
C ILE A 138 3.28 61.38 24.63
N GLY A 139 3.32 61.20 23.30
CA GLY A 139 4.44 60.55 22.60
C GLY A 139 5.77 61.25 22.84
N PHE A 140 5.88 62.56 22.61
CA PHE A 140 7.11 63.27 22.97
C PHE A 140 7.47 63.17 24.46
N LYS A 141 6.49 63.01 25.36
CA LYS A 141 6.75 62.96 26.79
C LYS A 141 7.44 61.68 27.24
N SER A 142 7.51 60.64 26.39
CA SER A 142 8.29 59.44 26.67
C SER A 142 9.79 59.69 26.77
N VAL A 143 10.31 60.77 26.16
CA VAL A 143 11.74 61.14 26.28
C VAL A 143 12.13 61.45 27.73
N PHE A 144 11.18 61.84 28.59
CA PHE A 144 11.42 62.05 30.01
C PHE A 144 11.71 60.76 30.79
N ILE A 145 11.49 59.58 30.19
CA ILE A 145 11.96 58.31 30.79
C ILE A 145 13.48 58.29 30.85
N VAL A 146 14.15 58.91 29.87
CA VAL A 146 15.60 58.84 29.68
C VAL A 146 16.33 60.17 29.88
N SER A 147 15.63 61.30 29.86
CA SER A 147 16.22 62.63 30.02
C SER A 147 15.44 63.53 30.98
N GLU A 148 16.13 64.20 31.91
CA GLU A 148 15.50 65.21 32.78
C GLU A 148 15.31 66.56 32.08
N SER A 149 16.02 66.81 30.98
CA SER A 149 16.16 68.13 30.36
C SER A 149 16.23 68.01 28.83
N PRO A 150 15.16 67.58 28.14
CA PRO A 150 15.16 67.47 26.69
C PRO A 150 15.21 68.86 26.03
N HIS A 151 16.17 69.06 25.13
CA HIS A 151 16.39 70.30 24.38
C HIS A 151 15.96 70.13 22.93
N ILE A 152 15.27 71.12 22.37
CA ILE A 152 14.81 71.16 20.99
C ILE A 152 15.32 72.42 20.32
N PHE A 153 16.05 72.23 19.23
CA PHE A 153 16.51 73.29 18.35
C PHE A 153 15.87 73.07 16.98
N SER A 154 14.96 73.94 16.57
CA SER A 154 14.26 73.76 15.30
C SER A 154 13.80 75.07 14.68
N ASN A 155 14.19 75.33 13.42
CA ASN A 155 13.72 76.47 12.61
C ASN A 155 13.74 77.85 13.32
N GLY A 156 14.72 78.08 14.21
CA GLY A 156 14.87 79.32 14.98
C GLY A 156 14.39 79.22 16.43
N TYR A 157 13.59 78.21 16.79
CA TYR A 157 13.29 77.88 18.19
C TYR A 157 14.49 77.22 18.86
N GLN A 158 14.83 77.70 20.06
CA GLN A 158 15.89 77.16 20.91
C GLN A 158 15.30 76.99 22.30
N ILE A 159 14.74 75.81 22.58
CA ILE A 159 13.99 75.57 23.81
C ILE A 159 14.42 74.30 24.53
N LYS A 160 14.17 74.23 25.82
CA LYS A 160 14.25 73.00 26.63
C LYS A 160 13.03 72.84 27.51
N PHE A 161 12.77 71.61 27.92
CA PHE A 161 11.79 71.29 28.96
C PHE A 161 12.51 70.69 30.17
N LEU A 162 11.88 70.68 31.34
CA LEU A 162 12.50 70.20 32.57
C LEU A 162 11.59 69.18 33.26
N GLU A 163 12.16 68.09 33.77
CA GLU A 163 11.43 67.09 34.57
C GLU A 163 11.18 67.58 35.99
N ASN A 164 12.10 68.39 36.54
CA ASN A 164 12.06 68.98 37.88
C ASN A 164 12.52 70.46 37.82
N ASP A 165 11.63 71.40 38.16
CA ASP A 165 11.97 72.82 38.38
C ASP A 165 11.47 73.22 39.78
N PRO A 166 12.36 73.53 40.74
CA PRO A 166 11.97 73.97 42.08
C PRO A 166 11.06 75.21 42.10
N SER A 167 11.07 75.98 41.01
CA SER A 167 10.31 77.23 40.86
C SER A 167 8.94 77.03 40.24
N PHE A 168 8.66 75.86 39.61
CA PHE A 168 7.44 75.65 38.84
C PHE A 168 7.06 74.16 38.65
N ILE A 169 5.87 73.77 39.14
CA ILE A 169 5.42 72.35 39.19
C ILE A 169 4.98 71.79 37.80
N LEU A 170 4.70 72.64 36.79
CA LEU A 170 4.28 72.19 35.43
C LEU A 170 5.45 72.14 34.42
N ASN A 171 6.64 71.91 34.92
CA ASN A 171 7.92 71.81 34.22
C ASN A 171 7.96 70.90 32.97
N TYR A 172 7.19 69.79 32.93
CA TYR A 172 7.16 68.89 31.76
C TYR A 172 6.62 69.52 30.47
N ILE A 173 5.90 70.65 30.55
CA ILE A 173 5.16 71.23 29.42
C ILE A 173 5.54 72.68 29.11
N VAL A 174 6.30 73.34 29.98
CA VAL A 174 6.72 74.73 29.76
C VAL A 174 8.05 74.79 29.01
N PRO A 175 8.11 75.45 27.84
CA PRO A 175 9.35 75.60 27.10
C PRO A 175 10.21 76.73 27.71
N TYR A 176 11.49 76.46 27.97
CA TYR A 176 12.49 77.43 28.43
C TYR A 176 13.43 77.78 27.29
N TRP A 177 13.68 79.07 27.09
CA TRP A 177 14.63 79.51 26.07
C TRP A 177 16.06 79.09 26.43
N VAL A 178 16.84 78.71 25.42
CA VAL A 178 18.26 78.40 25.52
C VAL A 178 19.01 79.49 24.76
N ASP A 179 19.87 80.26 25.43
CA ASP A 179 20.56 81.40 24.81
C ASP A 179 21.73 80.97 23.93
N GLU A 180 22.43 79.89 24.29
CA GLU A 180 23.60 79.38 23.58
C GLU A 180 23.38 77.90 23.20
N PRO A 181 23.05 77.60 21.93
CA PRO A 181 22.88 76.22 21.48
C PRO A 181 24.24 75.53 21.42
N PRO A 182 24.36 74.25 21.83
CA PRO A 182 25.62 73.53 21.77
C PRO A 182 26.17 73.40 20.33
N PRO A 183 27.51 73.36 20.13
CA PRO A 183 28.13 73.31 18.81
C PRO A 183 27.62 72.17 17.90
N VAL A 184 27.33 71.00 18.49
CA VAL A 184 26.84 69.81 17.78
C VAL A 184 25.57 70.07 16.95
N VAL A 185 24.74 71.04 17.36
CA VAL A 185 23.52 71.46 16.65
C VAL A 185 23.86 72.11 15.30
N ALA A 186 24.91 72.92 15.25
CA ALA A 186 25.34 73.61 14.03
C ALA A 186 26.13 72.68 13.09
N GLU A 187 26.86 71.71 13.64
CA GLU A 187 27.70 70.77 12.88
C GLU A 187 26.88 69.86 11.95
N HIS A 188 25.70 69.39 12.40
CA HIS A 188 24.91 68.40 11.67
C HIS A 188 23.91 69.01 10.66
N ARG A 189 23.79 70.34 10.61
CA ARG A 189 22.92 71.11 9.67
C ARG A 189 21.47 70.60 9.53
N ALA A 190 20.98 69.85 10.50
CA ALA A 190 19.58 69.41 10.55
C ALA A 190 18.67 70.60 10.84
N THR A 191 17.45 70.55 10.31
CA THR A 191 16.46 71.60 10.60
C THR A 191 15.89 71.46 12.01
N THR A 192 15.77 70.22 12.49
CA THR A 192 15.32 69.87 13.84
C THR A 192 16.34 68.97 14.52
N SER A 193 16.82 69.43 15.69
CA SER A 193 17.78 68.73 16.54
C SER A 193 17.19 68.58 17.95
N LEU A 194 17.05 67.35 18.42
CA LEU A 194 16.61 67.01 19.77
C LEU A 194 17.81 66.48 20.55
N LEU A 195 18.20 67.15 21.63
CA LEU A 195 19.28 66.71 22.51
C LEU A 195 18.66 66.20 23.82
N LEU A 196 18.96 64.96 24.17
CA LEU A 196 18.46 64.26 25.35
C LEU A 196 19.62 63.92 26.29
N PRO A 197 20.00 64.83 27.21
CA PRO A 197 20.94 64.54 28.30
C PRO A 197 20.42 63.35 29.12
N LEU A 198 21.19 62.28 29.20
CA LEU A 198 20.74 61.01 29.75
C LEU A 198 20.81 61.00 31.28
N LYS A 199 19.75 60.50 31.92
CA LYS A 199 19.75 60.21 33.36
C LYS A 199 20.82 59.19 33.71
N GLU A 200 21.36 59.31 34.92
CA GLU A 200 22.33 58.35 35.46
C GLU A 200 21.84 56.91 35.32
N GLY A 201 22.67 56.03 34.74
CA GLY A 201 22.37 54.61 34.57
C GLY A 201 21.44 54.26 33.40
N LYS A 202 20.95 55.24 32.61
CA LYS A 202 20.12 54.97 31.41
C LYS A 202 20.93 54.78 30.13
N LYS A 203 22.23 55.12 30.12
CA LYS A 203 23.09 55.05 28.93
C LYS A 203 23.12 53.65 28.28
N GLN A 204 23.37 52.61 29.08
CA GLN A 204 23.42 51.23 28.57
C GLN A 204 22.08 50.79 27.95
N LEU A 205 20.96 51.14 28.57
CA LEU A 205 19.62 50.85 28.03
C LEU A 205 19.43 51.48 26.64
N ILE A 206 19.95 52.70 26.42
CA ILE A 206 19.88 53.36 25.11
C ILE A 206 20.75 52.65 24.07
N ILE A 207 21.95 52.23 24.45
CA ILE A 207 22.84 51.45 23.57
C ILE A 207 22.13 50.18 23.12
N ASP A 208 21.60 49.40 24.08
CA ASP A 208 20.90 48.16 23.79
C ASP A 208 19.71 48.38 22.84
N HIS A 209 18.91 49.42 23.09
CA HIS A 209 17.76 49.74 22.23
C HIS A 209 18.14 50.28 20.85
N LEU A 210 19.24 51.04 20.72
CA LEU A 210 19.74 51.54 19.44
C LEU A 210 20.31 50.40 18.59
N GLN A 211 21.02 49.46 19.22
CA GLN A 211 21.55 48.27 18.57
C GLN A 211 20.45 47.28 18.14
N ASP A 212 19.30 47.27 18.84
CA ASP A 212 18.14 46.43 18.50
C ASP A 212 17.30 46.99 17.33
N ILE A 213 17.57 48.22 16.85
CA ILE A 213 16.88 48.77 15.69
C ILE A 213 17.17 47.90 14.46
N GLN A 214 16.13 47.22 14.00
CA GLN A 214 16.22 46.32 12.86
C GLN A 214 16.35 47.10 11.56
N ALA A 215 17.17 46.62 10.63
CA ALA A 215 17.38 47.26 9.33
C ALA A 215 16.06 47.44 8.57
N GLU A 216 15.16 46.46 8.67
CA GLU A 216 13.84 46.44 8.01
C GLU A 216 12.85 47.49 8.56
N THR A 217 13.18 48.21 9.64
CA THR A 217 12.34 49.28 10.21
C THR A 217 11.93 50.30 9.14
N ILE A 218 12.84 50.66 8.23
CA ILE A 218 12.58 51.67 7.19
C ILE A 218 11.79 51.13 5.99
N LEU A 219 11.66 49.81 5.86
CA LEU A 219 11.12 49.14 4.68
C LEU A 219 9.67 49.57 4.39
N PHE A 220 8.85 49.65 5.44
CA PHE A 220 7.41 49.95 5.37
C PHE A 220 7.06 51.42 5.67
N LEU A 221 8.04 52.26 5.99
CA LEU A 221 7.82 53.69 6.22
C LEU A 221 7.48 54.39 4.90
N ARG A 222 6.59 55.38 4.88
CA ARG A 222 6.16 56.01 3.62
C ARG A 222 7.09 57.15 3.22
N LYS A 223 7.56 57.95 4.17
CA LYS A 223 8.35 59.16 3.91
C LYS A 223 9.84 58.97 4.19
N LEU A 224 10.22 58.40 5.33
CA LEU A 224 11.62 58.21 5.67
C LEU A 224 12.34 57.30 4.66
N GLU A 225 13.51 57.74 4.21
CA GLU A 225 14.36 57.06 3.23
C GLU A 225 15.73 56.68 3.84
N GLY A 226 16.21 57.42 4.84
CA GLY A 226 17.43 57.12 5.60
C GLY A 226 17.21 57.07 7.12
N LEU A 227 17.97 56.19 7.78
CA LEU A 227 18.07 56.08 9.24
C LEU A 227 19.52 55.76 9.65
N THR A 228 20.16 56.66 10.38
CA THR A 228 21.53 56.47 10.90
C THR A 228 21.52 56.28 12.41
N VAL A 229 22.29 55.33 12.91
CA VAL A 229 22.56 55.10 14.34
C VAL A 229 24.07 55.17 14.56
N ASP A 230 24.53 56.19 15.28
CA ASP A 230 25.96 56.46 15.53
C ASP A 230 26.23 56.49 17.04
N ILE A 231 26.91 55.47 17.55
CA ILE A 231 27.24 55.28 18.96
C ILE A 231 28.75 55.51 19.15
N LYS A 232 29.12 56.67 19.70
CA LYS A 232 30.54 57.03 19.85
C LYS A 232 31.29 56.15 20.83
N GLU A 233 30.64 55.73 21.91
CA GLU A 233 31.25 54.88 22.95
C GLU A 233 31.71 53.51 22.44
N THR A 234 30.93 52.89 21.54
CA THR A 234 31.26 51.59 20.94
C THR A 234 31.96 51.73 19.58
N ASN A 235 32.09 52.95 19.06
CA ASN A 235 32.48 53.25 17.67
C ASN A 235 31.62 52.52 16.63
N GLU A 236 30.35 52.28 16.93
CA GLU A 236 29.41 51.65 16.02
C GLU A 236 28.64 52.72 15.26
N CYS A 237 28.61 52.61 13.93
CA CYS A 237 27.82 53.48 13.08
C CYS A 237 27.09 52.62 12.06
N ILE A 238 25.77 52.59 12.12
CA ILE A 238 24.90 51.86 11.19
C ILE A 238 24.13 52.89 10.38
N GLU A 239 24.28 52.86 9.06
CA GLU A 239 23.49 53.66 8.13
C GLU A 239 22.55 52.73 7.36
N LEU A 240 21.26 53.02 7.47
CA LEU A 240 20.18 52.31 6.79
C LEU A 240 19.63 53.23 5.71
N ALA A 241 19.60 52.76 4.46
CA ALA A 241 18.99 53.51 3.36
C ALA A 241 18.08 52.61 2.55
N ARG A 242 16.93 53.16 2.14
CA ARG A 242 15.96 52.47 1.31
C ARG A 242 15.92 53.05 -0.10
N ASN A 243 16.28 52.22 -1.08
CA ASN A 243 16.18 52.56 -2.49
C ASN A 243 15.04 51.78 -3.15
N LYS A 244 14.05 52.52 -3.67
CA LYS A 244 12.95 51.92 -4.44
C LYS A 244 13.46 51.60 -5.85
N GLY A 245 13.60 50.32 -6.14
CA GLY A 245 14.01 49.81 -7.46
C GLY A 245 12.83 49.62 -8.42
N GLU A 246 13.12 49.01 -9.58
CA GLU A 246 12.10 48.72 -10.58
C GLU A 246 11.22 47.52 -10.22
N LYS A 247 9.93 47.57 -10.61
CA LYS A 247 8.96 46.45 -10.55
C LYS A 247 8.79 45.83 -9.14
N GLY A 248 8.76 46.68 -8.11
CA GLY A 248 8.46 46.26 -6.73
C GLY A 248 9.68 45.76 -5.94
N VAL A 249 10.87 45.67 -6.54
CA VAL A 249 12.09 45.34 -5.77
C VAL A 249 12.56 46.59 -5.02
N THR A 250 12.83 46.46 -3.73
CA THR A 250 13.38 47.49 -2.86
C THR A 250 14.68 47.01 -2.26
N GLU A 251 15.72 47.82 -2.39
CA GLU A 251 17.05 47.55 -1.83
C GLU A 251 17.15 48.25 -0.49
N LEU A 252 17.55 47.49 0.53
CA LEU A 252 17.87 47.97 1.85
C LEU A 252 19.38 47.90 2.03
N LEU A 253 20.01 49.06 2.12
CA LEU A 253 21.44 49.18 2.34
C LEU A 253 21.70 49.26 3.84
N VAL A 254 22.62 48.44 4.33
CA VAL A 254 23.09 48.42 5.71
C VAL A 254 24.59 48.63 5.70
N GLN A 255 25.04 49.82 6.08
CA GLN A 255 26.46 50.13 6.17
C GLN A 255 26.89 50.18 7.64
N SER A 256 27.82 49.30 8.02
CA SER A 256 28.42 49.29 9.36
C SER A 256 29.83 49.89 9.33
N GLY A 257 29.97 51.16 9.73
CA GLY A 257 31.25 51.87 9.74
C GLY A 257 31.89 52.04 8.35
N GLU A 258 33.17 51.71 8.22
CA GLU A 258 33.93 51.76 6.95
C GLU A 258 33.82 50.47 6.12
N SER A 259 33.04 49.48 6.55
CA SER A 259 32.83 48.24 5.81
C SER A 259 32.00 48.47 4.55
N GLU A 260 32.12 47.55 3.59
CA GLU A 260 31.26 47.52 2.41
C GLU A 260 29.79 47.37 2.83
N ALA A 261 28.89 48.10 2.17
CA ALA A 261 27.48 48.09 2.55
C ALA A 261 26.83 46.75 2.17
N ASP A 262 26.18 46.11 3.13
CA ASP A 262 25.36 44.93 2.88
C ASP A 262 24.06 45.35 2.18
N VAL A 263 23.67 44.60 1.15
CA VAL A 263 22.47 44.89 0.35
C VAL A 263 21.44 43.78 0.53
N HIS A 264 20.33 44.10 1.19
CA HIS A 264 19.21 43.19 1.37
C HIS A 264 18.09 43.55 0.39
N ASN A 265 17.73 42.61 -0.49
CA ASN A 265 16.72 42.84 -1.52
C ASN A 265 15.39 42.25 -1.10
N TYR A 266 14.32 43.04 -1.19
CA TYR A 266 12.96 42.61 -0.91
C TYR A 266 12.06 42.88 -2.11
N TRP A 267 11.16 41.95 -2.41
CA TRP A 267 10.04 42.22 -3.30
C TRP A 267 8.85 42.72 -2.48
N LEU A 268 8.48 43.98 -2.66
CA LEU A 268 7.38 44.65 -1.97
C LEU A 268 6.10 44.57 -2.78
N PHE A 269 5.03 44.16 -2.11
CA PHE A 269 3.67 44.17 -2.65
C PHE A 269 2.75 44.91 -1.69
N ASP A 270 2.11 45.97 -2.17
CA ASP A 270 1.15 46.77 -1.40
C ASP A 270 -0.24 46.66 -2.02
N GLN A 271 -1.24 46.39 -1.20
CA GLN A 271 -2.62 46.29 -1.63
C GLN A 271 -3.55 46.98 -0.63
N ALA A 272 -4.40 47.88 -1.15
CA ALA A 272 -5.48 48.47 -0.39
C ALA A 272 -6.65 47.47 -0.25
N VAL A 273 -7.15 47.34 0.98
CA VAL A 273 -8.30 46.52 1.36
C VAL A 273 -9.41 47.40 1.93
N VAL A 274 -10.65 47.07 1.58
CA VAL A 274 -11.83 47.85 1.95
C VAL A 274 -12.32 47.41 3.31
N VAL A 275 -12.50 48.36 4.23
CA VAL A 275 -13.02 48.10 5.57
C VAL A 275 -14.54 47.91 5.50
N PRO A 276 -15.09 46.78 5.98
CA PRO A 276 -16.53 46.57 5.98
C PRO A 276 -17.27 47.63 6.82
N GLN A 277 -18.34 48.21 6.28
CA GLN A 277 -19.13 49.22 7.00
C GLN A 277 -19.79 48.69 8.29
N THR A 278 -19.94 47.37 8.40
CA THR A 278 -20.47 46.68 9.58
C THR A 278 -19.44 46.55 10.70
N LEU A 279 -18.15 46.71 10.40
CA LEU A 279 -17.06 46.62 11.36
C LEU A 279 -16.98 47.91 12.17
N LYS A 280 -17.27 47.82 13.47
CA LYS A 280 -17.19 48.95 14.40
C LYS A 280 -16.03 48.72 15.36
N GLU A 281 -15.00 49.56 15.25
CA GLU A 281 -13.88 49.61 16.20
C GLU A 281 -13.70 51.07 16.66
N GLU A 282 -13.78 51.30 17.97
CA GLU A 282 -13.80 52.64 18.58
C GLU A 282 -12.55 53.47 18.22
N LYS A 283 -11.40 52.79 18.05
CA LYS A 283 -10.13 53.44 17.69
C LYS A 283 -9.95 53.70 16.19
N ARG A 284 -10.88 53.25 15.35
CA ARG A 284 -10.79 53.32 13.87
C ARG A 284 -12.08 53.83 13.22
N GLU A 285 -12.83 54.67 13.93
CA GLU A 285 -14.08 55.24 13.41
C GLU A 285 -13.88 56.04 12.11
N GLY A 286 -14.71 55.77 11.10
CA GLY A 286 -14.75 56.51 9.84
C GLY A 286 -13.73 56.07 8.80
N ILE A 287 -12.90 55.07 9.10
CA ILE A 287 -11.94 54.50 8.16
C ILE A 287 -12.64 53.55 7.20
N ARG A 288 -12.37 53.72 5.90
CA ARG A 288 -12.98 52.95 4.80
C ARG A 288 -12.01 52.04 4.08
N GLU A 289 -10.72 52.30 4.19
CA GLU A 289 -9.67 51.55 3.49
C GLU A 289 -8.38 51.50 4.31
N ARG A 290 -7.61 50.43 4.09
CA ARG A 290 -6.28 50.22 4.68
C ARG A 290 -5.36 49.51 3.70
N SER A 291 -4.07 49.78 3.80
CA SER A 291 -3.05 49.06 3.03
C SER A 291 -2.54 47.85 3.84
N ILE A 292 -2.39 46.72 3.17
CA ILE A 292 -1.60 45.58 3.62
C ILE A 292 -0.39 45.50 2.70
N SER A 293 0.80 45.48 3.29
CA SER A 293 2.06 45.41 2.55
C SER A 293 2.81 44.15 2.93
N LEU A 294 3.40 43.47 1.95
CA LEU A 294 4.21 42.28 2.14
C LEU A 294 5.62 42.56 1.63
N ALA A 295 6.63 42.02 2.33
CA ALA A 295 8.00 42.03 1.85
C ALA A 295 8.57 40.62 1.79
N LEU A 296 8.88 40.17 0.57
CA LEU A 296 9.43 38.84 0.31
C LEU A 296 10.95 38.97 0.15
N PRO A 297 11.77 38.39 1.06
CA PRO A 297 13.22 38.51 0.98
C PRO A 297 13.77 37.74 -0.23
N LEU A 298 14.49 38.43 -1.11
CA LEU A 298 15.11 37.86 -2.32
C LEU A 298 16.54 37.37 -2.09
N SER A 299 17.16 37.75 -0.97
CA SER A 299 18.47 37.27 -0.53
C SER A 299 18.35 36.42 0.74
N SER A 300 19.31 35.50 0.95
CA SER A 300 19.36 34.65 2.15
C SER A 300 19.51 35.44 3.45
N GLU A 301 20.11 36.63 3.38
CA GLU A 301 20.34 37.52 4.52
C GLU A 301 19.10 38.33 4.91
N GLY A 302 18.07 38.36 4.05
CA GLY A 302 16.82 39.06 4.33
C GLY A 302 16.02 38.37 5.44
N ARG A 303 15.55 39.15 6.42
CA ARG A 303 14.68 38.65 7.50
C ARG A 303 13.30 38.26 6.96
N SER A 304 12.69 37.28 7.61
CA SER A 304 11.31 36.83 7.39
C SER A 304 10.59 36.62 8.71
N GLY A 305 9.27 36.41 8.66
CA GLY A 305 8.45 36.05 9.82
C GLY A 305 7.95 37.26 10.62
N LEU A 306 8.71 38.35 10.70
CA LEU A 306 8.34 39.49 11.53
C LEU A 306 7.11 40.24 11.03
N VAL A 307 6.32 40.72 11.99
CA VAL A 307 5.09 41.45 11.75
C VAL A 307 5.26 42.93 12.12
N TYR A 308 4.72 43.78 11.27
CA TYR A 308 4.79 45.22 11.35
C TYR A 308 3.39 45.80 11.47
N SER A 309 3.29 46.82 12.31
CA SER A 309 2.18 47.77 12.30
C SER A 309 2.81 49.14 12.12
N TYR A 310 3.12 49.44 10.85
CA TYR A 310 3.96 50.54 10.34
C TYR A 310 5.43 50.50 10.79
N LEU A 311 5.65 50.26 12.08
CA LEU A 311 6.95 49.99 12.71
C LEU A 311 7.02 48.53 13.18
N PRO A 312 8.23 48.00 13.43
CA PRO A 312 8.42 46.64 13.94
C PRO A 312 7.57 46.34 15.19
N THR A 313 7.28 45.05 15.37
CA THR A 313 6.69 44.48 16.59
C THR A 313 7.51 43.25 17.00
N GLU A 314 7.33 42.77 18.24
CA GLU A 314 7.97 41.54 18.72
C GLU A 314 7.28 40.25 18.20
N VAL A 315 6.31 40.39 17.30
CA VAL A 315 5.52 39.26 16.79
C VAL A 315 6.17 38.64 15.57
N ASP A 316 6.53 37.37 15.69
CA ASP A 316 7.02 36.54 14.58
C ASP A 316 5.90 35.59 14.12
N SER A 317 5.36 35.81 12.92
CA SER A 317 4.36 34.96 12.28
C SER A 317 4.88 33.56 11.92
N GLY A 318 6.19 33.41 11.71
CA GLY A 318 6.79 32.20 11.13
C GLY A 318 6.64 32.06 9.62
N PHE A 319 6.11 33.07 8.91
CA PHE A 319 6.03 33.05 7.46
C PHE A 319 7.37 33.35 6.78
N PRO A 320 7.58 32.88 5.54
CA PRO A 320 8.81 33.14 4.77
C PRO A 320 8.90 34.60 4.23
N PHE A 321 8.07 35.51 4.72
CA PHE A 321 8.01 36.92 4.33
C PHE A 321 7.58 37.79 5.53
N LEU A 322 7.71 39.10 5.38
CA LEU A 322 7.28 40.10 6.37
C LEU A 322 5.86 40.58 6.06
N ILE A 323 5.07 40.86 7.10
CA ILE A 323 3.71 41.40 6.96
C ILE A 323 3.65 42.77 7.63
N ASN A 324 3.19 43.78 6.91
CA ASN A 324 2.80 45.07 7.44
C ASN A 324 1.29 45.32 7.27
N ALA A 325 0.58 45.58 8.36
CA ALA A 325 -0.82 45.97 8.34
C ALA A 325 -1.18 46.79 9.59
N ASP A 326 -2.34 47.47 9.60
CA ASP A 326 -2.83 48.26 10.74
C ASP A 326 -3.33 47.35 11.90
N PHE A 327 -2.46 46.52 12.45
CA PHE A 327 -2.81 45.62 13.55
C PHE A 327 -3.11 46.39 14.84
N MET A 328 -4.14 45.95 15.55
CA MET A 328 -4.41 46.38 16.92
C MET A 328 -3.50 45.61 17.87
N LEU A 329 -2.60 46.31 18.55
CA LEU A 329 -1.56 45.74 19.42
C LEU A 329 -1.87 45.97 20.91
N THR A 330 -1.19 45.19 21.76
CA THR A 330 -1.11 45.48 23.21
C THR A 330 -0.40 46.81 23.48
N ALA A 331 -0.55 47.34 24.70
CA ALA A 331 -0.03 48.66 25.05
C ALA A 331 1.51 48.80 24.96
N ASN A 332 2.23 47.67 24.98
CA ASN A 332 3.68 47.51 24.84
C ASN A 332 4.10 46.92 23.48
N ARG A 333 3.20 46.77 22.49
CA ARG A 333 3.48 46.22 21.14
C ARG A 333 4.07 44.81 21.07
N GLU A 334 4.14 44.08 22.18
CA GLU A 334 4.66 42.71 22.22
C GLU A 334 3.70 41.65 21.61
N SER A 335 2.42 42.00 21.44
CA SER A 335 1.44 41.06 20.90
C SER A 335 0.30 41.75 20.14
N ILE A 336 -0.34 40.97 19.26
CA ILE A 336 -1.55 41.36 18.51
C ILE A 336 -2.78 40.97 19.33
N GLN A 337 -3.76 41.88 19.44
CA GLN A 337 -5.05 41.61 20.07
C GLN A 337 -5.94 40.78 19.11
N SER A 338 -5.64 39.50 18.94
CA SER A 338 -6.20 38.63 17.90
C SER A 338 -7.72 38.46 17.99
N GLU A 339 -8.31 38.66 19.17
CA GLU A 339 -9.75 38.58 19.43
C GLU A 339 -10.54 39.83 18.98
N ARG A 340 -9.86 40.93 18.65
CA ARG A 340 -10.50 42.16 18.20
C ARG A 340 -11.11 41.96 16.82
N PRO A 341 -12.37 42.39 16.57
CA PRO A 341 -13.00 42.29 15.25
C PRO A 341 -12.15 42.86 14.10
N TRP A 342 -11.39 43.92 14.38
CA TRP A 342 -10.46 44.51 13.42
C TRP A 342 -9.35 43.56 12.97
N ASN A 343 -8.70 42.87 13.91
CA ASN A 343 -7.65 41.91 13.58
C ASN A 343 -8.23 40.63 12.97
N VAL A 344 -9.41 40.17 13.40
CA VAL A 344 -10.10 39.05 12.74
C VAL A 344 -10.41 39.38 11.26
N TRP A 345 -10.83 40.60 10.97
CA TRP A 345 -10.99 41.06 9.59
C TRP A 345 -9.64 41.08 8.84
N LEU A 346 -8.60 41.69 9.41
CA LEU A 346 -7.27 41.70 8.79
C LEU A 346 -6.73 40.29 8.53
N GLN A 347 -6.94 39.32 9.42
CA GLN A 347 -6.57 37.92 9.24
C GLN A 347 -7.09 37.37 7.90
N SER A 348 -8.37 37.62 7.62
CA SER A 348 -9.00 37.18 6.37
C SER A 348 -8.43 37.88 5.14
N GLU A 349 -8.21 39.19 5.21
CA GLU A 349 -7.67 39.99 4.10
C GLU A 349 -6.19 39.68 3.82
N ILE A 350 -5.37 39.46 4.85
CA ILE A 350 -3.95 39.11 4.70
C ILE A 350 -3.81 37.84 3.85
N SER A 351 -4.63 36.83 4.10
CA SER A 351 -4.59 35.59 3.31
C SER A 351 -4.91 35.84 1.83
N VAL A 352 -5.82 36.77 1.52
CA VAL A 352 -6.15 37.16 0.13
C VAL A 352 -4.99 37.93 -0.50
N VAL A 353 -4.42 38.89 0.22
CA VAL A 353 -3.30 39.72 -0.27
C VAL A 353 -2.06 38.88 -0.52
N VAL A 354 -1.75 37.89 0.34
CA VAL A 354 -0.61 36.98 0.12
C VAL A 354 -0.79 36.17 -1.16
N VAL A 355 -1.97 35.63 -1.41
CA VAL A 355 -2.23 34.90 -2.67
C VAL A 355 -2.07 35.81 -3.88
N ALA A 356 -2.64 37.02 -3.83
CA ALA A 356 -2.48 38.01 -4.90
C ALA A 356 -1.00 38.37 -5.13
N ALA A 357 -0.23 38.52 -4.06
CA ALA A 357 1.20 38.81 -4.12
C ALA A 357 1.99 37.68 -4.79
N LEU A 358 1.77 36.43 -4.39
CA LEU A 358 2.45 35.27 -4.98
C LEU A 358 2.06 35.05 -6.44
N MET A 359 0.78 35.23 -6.78
CA MET A 359 0.32 35.21 -8.18
C MET A 359 1.03 36.29 -8.99
N LYS A 360 1.13 37.51 -8.45
CA LYS A 360 1.77 38.63 -9.14
C LYS A 360 3.28 38.43 -9.31
N MET A 361 3.96 37.93 -8.27
CA MET A 361 5.39 37.63 -8.32
C MET A 361 5.70 36.55 -9.36
N ARG A 362 4.81 35.56 -9.50
CA ARG A 362 4.92 34.48 -10.47
C ARG A 362 4.83 34.94 -11.93
N GLU A 363 4.14 36.05 -12.21
CA GLU A 363 4.11 36.67 -13.55
C GLU A 363 5.45 37.27 -13.97
N ASP A 364 6.33 37.58 -13.01
CA ASP A 364 7.67 38.11 -13.28
C ASP A 364 8.63 36.97 -13.59
N SER A 365 9.18 36.97 -14.81
CA SER A 365 10.11 35.93 -15.31
C SER A 365 11.33 35.72 -14.40
N ARG A 366 11.70 36.70 -13.57
CA ARG A 366 12.83 36.62 -12.64
C ARG A 366 12.53 35.72 -11.43
N PHE A 367 11.26 35.58 -11.04
CA PHE A 367 10.85 34.95 -9.78
C PHE A 367 9.94 33.74 -9.96
N VAL A 368 9.72 33.32 -11.21
CA VAL A 368 8.87 32.18 -11.59
C VAL A 368 9.18 30.97 -10.71
N GLU A 369 10.45 30.62 -10.52
CA GLU A 369 10.86 29.42 -9.78
C GLU A 369 10.89 29.65 -8.26
N ASP A 370 11.38 30.81 -7.80
CA ASP A 370 11.61 31.02 -6.36
C ASP A 370 10.34 31.35 -5.59
N VAL A 371 9.25 31.75 -6.28
CA VAL A 371 7.97 32.11 -5.67
C VAL A 371 7.38 31.01 -4.78
N TYR A 372 7.62 29.72 -5.10
CA TYR A 372 7.13 28.59 -4.29
C TYR A 372 7.79 28.53 -2.91
N GLY A 373 9.00 29.10 -2.75
CA GLY A 373 9.67 29.20 -1.47
C GLY A 373 8.92 30.04 -0.45
N TYR A 374 8.04 30.94 -0.91
CA TYR A 374 7.25 31.83 -0.06
C TYR A 374 5.86 31.28 0.30
N ILE A 375 5.50 30.07 -0.17
CA ILE A 375 4.29 29.40 0.30
C ILE A 375 4.51 29.00 1.77
N PRO A 376 3.67 29.47 2.71
CA PRO A 376 3.81 29.09 4.11
C PRO A 376 3.41 27.63 4.32
N ILE A 377 4.06 26.96 5.28
CA ILE A 377 3.81 25.54 5.58
C ILE A 377 2.96 25.45 6.86
N PRO A 378 1.81 24.74 6.84
CA PRO A 378 0.99 24.53 8.03
C PRO A 378 1.81 23.92 9.18
N GLY A 379 1.61 24.45 10.40
CA GLY A 379 2.32 24.00 11.59
C GLY A 379 3.72 24.59 11.81
N GLN A 380 4.21 25.47 10.92
CA GLN A 380 5.49 26.18 11.10
C GLN A 380 5.34 27.62 11.63
N THR A 381 4.12 28.05 11.95
CA THR A 381 3.85 29.37 12.52
C THR A 381 4.39 29.47 13.95
N LYS A 382 4.89 30.65 14.34
CA LYS A 382 5.54 30.87 15.64
C LYS A 382 4.61 31.57 16.64
N SER A 383 4.76 32.88 16.84
CA SER A 383 3.94 33.68 17.77
C SER A 383 2.47 33.58 17.35
N LEU A 384 1.54 33.47 18.32
CA LEU A 384 0.09 33.35 18.06
C LEU A 384 -0.23 32.27 16.99
N PRO A 385 0.15 31.00 17.22
CA PRO A 385 0.08 29.95 16.20
C PRO A 385 -1.35 29.69 15.70
N GLU A 386 -2.37 29.88 16.53
CA GLU A 386 -3.77 29.79 16.09
C GLU A 386 -4.14 30.90 15.10
N TYR A 387 -3.70 32.13 15.34
CA TYR A 387 -4.03 33.29 14.50
C TYR A 387 -3.32 33.22 13.14
N PHE A 388 -2.01 32.97 13.12
CA PHE A 388 -1.27 32.85 11.86
C PHE A 388 -1.48 31.47 11.20
N GLY A 389 -1.79 30.43 11.97
CA GLY A 389 -2.16 29.12 11.45
C GLY A 389 -3.40 29.21 10.57
N ALA A 390 -4.43 29.92 11.03
CA ALA A 390 -5.62 30.18 10.21
C ALA A 390 -5.33 30.97 8.93
N ILE A 391 -4.39 31.95 8.97
CA ILE A 391 -3.93 32.65 7.77
C ILE A 391 -3.22 31.68 6.82
N CYS A 392 -2.34 30.83 7.34
CA CYS A 392 -1.59 29.82 6.59
C CYS A 392 -2.53 28.85 5.87
N GLU A 393 -3.47 28.25 6.60
CA GLU A 393 -4.48 27.33 6.06
C GLU A 393 -5.28 27.99 4.94
N ALA A 394 -5.70 29.24 5.15
CA ALA A 394 -6.47 29.97 4.16
C ALA A 394 -5.66 30.38 2.92
N ILE A 395 -4.35 30.61 3.04
CA ILE A 395 -3.45 30.84 1.89
C ILE A 395 -3.31 29.55 1.08
N VAL A 396 -3.02 28.46 1.78
CA VAL A 396 -2.77 27.14 1.20
C VAL A 396 -4.03 26.61 0.48
N GLU A 397 -5.20 26.72 1.09
CA GLU A 397 -6.48 26.33 0.50
C GLU A 397 -6.79 27.11 -0.78
N ARG A 398 -6.52 28.43 -0.78
CA ARG A 398 -6.75 29.28 -1.95
C ARG A 398 -5.79 28.96 -3.08
N LEU A 399 -4.48 28.91 -2.81
CA LEU A 399 -3.48 28.56 -3.82
C LEU A 399 -3.72 27.18 -4.43
N GLY A 400 -4.20 26.21 -3.64
CA GLY A 400 -4.51 24.87 -4.16
C GLY A 400 -5.63 24.84 -5.21
N LYS A 401 -6.49 25.87 -5.25
CA LYS A 401 -7.59 26.02 -6.22
C LYS A 401 -7.20 26.84 -7.46
N GLU A 402 -6.11 27.59 -7.40
CA GLU A 402 -5.64 28.43 -8.51
C GLU A 402 -4.73 27.65 -9.47
N GLU A 403 -4.67 28.09 -10.73
CA GLU A 403 -3.67 27.63 -11.70
C GLU A 403 -2.30 28.26 -11.38
N PHE A 404 -1.63 27.71 -10.37
CA PHE A 404 -0.38 28.27 -9.85
C PHE A 404 0.85 27.39 -10.10
N VAL A 405 0.68 26.08 -10.18
CA VAL A 405 1.80 25.12 -10.18
C VAL A 405 2.32 24.93 -11.60
N LEU A 406 3.63 25.07 -11.78
CA LEU A 406 4.29 24.88 -13.07
C LEU A 406 4.42 23.39 -13.40
N SER A 407 3.79 22.97 -14.49
CA SER A 407 4.00 21.66 -15.10
C SER A 407 5.33 21.59 -15.83
N ASP A 408 5.80 20.37 -16.08
CA ASP A 408 6.95 20.10 -16.94
C ASP A 408 6.76 20.53 -18.41
N GLN A 409 5.52 20.73 -18.85
CA GLN A 409 5.18 21.32 -20.15
C GLN A 409 5.15 22.85 -20.13
N SER A 410 5.63 23.49 -19.05
CA SER A 410 5.65 24.95 -18.87
C SER A 410 4.27 25.61 -18.86
N THR A 411 3.22 24.85 -18.52
CA THR A 411 1.86 25.35 -18.31
C THR A 411 1.54 25.48 -16.81
N LEU A 412 0.65 26.39 -16.46
CA LEU A 412 0.16 26.53 -15.09
C LEU A 412 -1.06 25.63 -14.91
N ILE A 413 -1.05 24.85 -13.83
CA ILE A 413 -2.08 23.85 -13.54
C ILE A 413 -2.43 23.94 -12.04
N SER A 414 -3.66 23.55 -11.70
CA SER A 414 -4.10 23.44 -10.32
C SER A 414 -3.36 22.33 -9.55
N ALA A 415 -3.19 22.49 -8.24
CA ALA A 415 -2.42 21.56 -7.42
C ALA A 415 -2.97 20.12 -7.46
N GLY A 416 -4.29 19.95 -7.56
CA GLY A 416 -4.93 18.63 -7.64
C GLY A 416 -4.68 17.87 -8.95
N GLN A 417 -4.34 18.57 -10.02
CA GLN A 417 -4.13 18.02 -11.36
C GLN A 417 -2.65 17.84 -11.72
N VAL A 418 -1.76 17.99 -10.75
CA VAL A 418 -0.32 17.79 -10.95
C VAL A 418 0.23 16.83 -9.89
N ARG A 419 1.29 16.10 -10.23
CA ARG A 419 1.98 15.18 -9.34
C ARG A 419 3.45 15.53 -9.19
N ILE A 420 3.97 15.32 -7.98
CA ILE A 420 5.40 15.32 -7.69
C ILE A 420 5.97 14.01 -8.24
N CYS A 421 6.85 14.11 -9.24
CA CYS A 421 7.37 12.95 -9.95
C CYS A 421 8.86 12.75 -9.63
N SER A 422 9.19 11.69 -8.90
CA SER A 422 10.59 11.36 -8.63
C SER A 422 11.42 11.21 -9.91
N ALA A 423 12.73 11.46 -9.82
CA ALA A 423 13.66 11.34 -10.94
C ALA A 423 13.59 9.96 -11.65
N ASN A 424 13.27 8.88 -10.93
CA ASN A 424 13.15 7.55 -11.53
C ASN A 424 11.95 7.43 -12.48
N TYR A 425 10.78 7.93 -12.08
CA TYR A 425 9.57 7.86 -12.91
C TYR A 425 9.60 8.87 -14.05
N ARG A 426 10.27 10.02 -13.87
CA ARG A 426 10.36 11.06 -14.90
C ARG A 426 10.98 10.53 -16.20
N LYS A 427 11.99 9.65 -16.11
CA LYS A 427 12.61 9.01 -17.27
C LYS A 427 11.63 8.25 -18.16
N LEU A 428 10.54 7.74 -17.61
CA LEU A 428 9.54 6.98 -18.36
C LEU A 428 8.60 7.88 -19.19
N VAL A 429 8.51 9.18 -18.87
CA VAL A 429 7.52 10.12 -19.42
C VAL A 429 8.10 11.37 -20.07
N ASP A 430 9.44 11.51 -20.09
CA ASP A 430 10.17 12.60 -20.76
C ASP A 430 10.13 12.50 -22.31
N SER A 431 9.47 11.49 -22.87
CA SER A 431 9.27 11.33 -24.32
C SER A 431 8.15 12.23 -24.88
N LYS A 432 8.19 12.52 -26.19
CA LYS A 432 7.20 13.38 -26.88
C LYS A 432 5.75 12.87 -26.84
N GLU A 433 5.55 11.57 -26.64
CA GLU A 433 4.24 10.93 -26.59
C GLU A 433 4.03 10.34 -25.19
N ARG A 434 2.92 10.71 -24.56
CA ARG A 434 2.55 10.32 -23.18
C ARG A 434 1.29 9.45 -23.19
N PRO A 435 1.08 8.62 -22.15
CA PRO A 435 -0.14 7.84 -22.02
C PRO A 435 -1.34 8.76 -21.77
N SER A 436 -2.54 8.31 -22.13
CA SER A 436 -3.79 9.07 -21.97
C SER A 436 -4.07 9.55 -20.54
N TRP A 437 -3.44 8.95 -19.53
CA TRP A 437 -3.47 9.41 -18.15
C TRP A 437 -3.09 10.90 -18.00
N PHE A 438 -2.20 11.41 -18.87
CA PHE A 438 -1.79 12.82 -18.87
C PHE A 438 -2.82 13.78 -19.48
N ASP A 439 -3.95 13.31 -20.00
CA ASP A 439 -5.01 14.19 -20.54
C ASP A 439 -5.72 14.99 -19.43
N GLY A 440 -5.72 14.46 -18.20
CA GLY A 440 -6.33 15.10 -17.02
C GLY A 440 -5.36 15.42 -15.90
N CYS A 441 -4.08 15.06 -16.05
CA CYS A 441 -3.07 15.18 -15.01
C CYS A 441 -1.70 15.51 -15.61
N SER A 442 -0.79 16.07 -14.82
CA SER A 442 0.56 16.41 -15.24
C SER A 442 1.57 16.15 -14.13
N ILE A 443 2.85 16.31 -14.43
CA ILE A 443 3.90 16.29 -13.41
C ILE A 443 4.53 17.67 -13.29
N ILE A 444 5.05 17.98 -12.10
CA ILE A 444 5.68 19.27 -11.83
C ILE A 444 6.96 19.46 -12.66
N ALA A 445 7.28 20.71 -12.96
CA ALA A 445 8.54 21.07 -13.59
C ALA A 445 9.74 20.66 -12.72
N PRO A 446 10.83 20.12 -13.30
CA PRO A 446 12.01 19.68 -12.54
C PRO A 446 12.61 20.74 -11.62
N LYS A 447 12.53 22.01 -12.02
CA LYS A 447 13.16 23.12 -11.27
C LYS A 447 12.45 23.48 -9.97
N ILE A 448 11.16 23.14 -9.85
CA ILE A 448 10.35 23.46 -8.66
C ILE A 448 10.29 22.30 -7.65
N GLU A 449 10.91 21.16 -7.97
CA GLU A 449 10.94 19.97 -7.08
C GLU A 449 11.60 20.25 -5.74
N LYS A 450 12.55 21.20 -5.69
CA LYS A 450 13.19 21.64 -4.45
C LYS A 450 12.20 22.16 -3.39
N TYR A 451 10.99 22.55 -3.81
CA TYR A 451 9.90 23.04 -2.95
C TYR A 451 8.82 21.99 -2.66
N GLN A 452 9.20 20.69 -2.63
CA GLN A 452 8.27 19.59 -2.39
C GLN A 452 7.31 19.84 -1.21
N LYS A 453 7.82 20.29 -0.06
CA LYS A 453 6.99 20.50 1.15
C LYS A 453 5.93 21.59 0.94
N GLN A 454 6.28 22.66 0.24
CA GLN A 454 5.38 23.76 -0.08
C GLN A 454 4.33 23.35 -1.12
N LEU A 455 4.72 22.55 -2.11
CA LEU A 455 3.82 22.00 -3.12
C LEU A 455 2.83 21.00 -2.49
N GLU A 456 3.30 20.14 -1.59
CA GLU A 456 2.44 19.23 -0.81
C GLU A 456 1.46 20.02 0.07
N ALA A 457 1.89 21.13 0.66
CA ALA A 457 1.02 21.98 1.47
C ALA A 457 -0.20 22.44 0.67
N ILE A 458 -0.01 22.97 -0.55
CA ILE A 458 -1.10 23.42 -1.44
C ILE A 458 -1.89 22.28 -2.11
N GLY A 459 -1.59 21.02 -1.77
CA GLY A 459 -2.38 19.86 -2.21
C GLY A 459 -1.80 19.10 -3.41
N VAL A 460 -0.56 19.37 -3.84
CA VAL A 460 0.09 18.57 -4.87
C VAL A 460 0.44 17.19 -4.31
N GLN A 461 -0.03 16.14 -4.97
CA GLN A 461 0.18 14.77 -4.53
C GLN A 461 1.45 14.16 -5.13
N GLN A 462 2.02 13.15 -4.45
CA GLN A 462 3.09 12.34 -5.00
C GLN A 462 2.58 11.42 -6.11
N LEU A 463 3.39 11.21 -7.15
CA LEU A 463 3.12 10.19 -8.14
C LEU A 463 3.26 8.80 -7.50
N LEU A 464 2.19 8.01 -7.55
CA LEU A 464 2.12 6.68 -6.97
C LEU A 464 2.41 5.59 -8.00
N VAL A 465 2.75 4.41 -7.51
CA VAL A 465 2.92 3.22 -8.36
C VAL A 465 1.61 2.87 -9.08
N SER A 466 0.46 3.09 -8.43
CA SER A 466 -0.86 2.90 -9.05
C SER A 466 -1.05 3.77 -10.28
N ASP A 467 -0.58 5.01 -10.25
CA ASP A 467 -0.65 5.92 -11.41
C ASP A 467 0.16 5.35 -12.57
N VAL A 468 1.35 4.80 -12.28
CA VAL A 468 2.16 4.11 -13.29
C VAL A 468 1.46 2.86 -13.82
N MET A 469 0.72 2.11 -13.00
CA MET A 469 -0.04 0.95 -13.48
C MET A 469 -1.16 1.34 -14.44
N GLU A 470 -1.79 2.51 -14.25
CA GLU A 470 -2.77 3.05 -15.20
C GLU A 470 -2.11 3.46 -16.53
N TRP A 471 -0.87 3.94 -16.52
CA TRP A 471 -0.12 4.19 -17.76
C TRP A 471 0.05 2.91 -18.59
N LEU A 472 0.20 1.78 -17.92
CA LEU A 472 0.38 0.47 -18.56
C LEU A 472 -0.94 -0.13 -19.11
N ASP A 473 -2.08 0.55 -18.96
CA ASP A 473 -3.35 0.17 -19.61
C ASP A 473 -3.49 0.77 -21.03
N ASP A 474 -2.66 1.75 -21.39
CA ASP A 474 -2.68 2.38 -22.70
C ASP A 474 -1.84 1.57 -23.70
N GLU A 475 -2.43 0.51 -24.25
CA GLU A 475 -1.76 -0.38 -25.22
C GLU A 475 -1.27 0.36 -26.46
N GLY A 476 -2.01 1.37 -26.93
CA GLY A 476 -1.63 2.16 -28.09
C GLY A 476 -0.35 2.95 -27.84
N TRP A 477 -0.24 3.57 -26.65
CA TRP A 477 0.98 4.22 -26.22
C TRP A 477 2.12 3.22 -26.02
N LEU A 478 1.89 2.08 -25.37
CA LEU A 478 2.92 1.06 -25.14
C LEU A 478 3.51 0.52 -26.46
N LEU A 479 2.68 0.27 -27.48
CA LEU A 479 3.13 -0.21 -28.80
C LEU A 479 4.02 0.80 -29.54
N SER A 480 3.96 2.08 -29.19
CA SER A 480 4.83 3.12 -29.75
C SER A 480 6.22 3.18 -29.09
N ARG A 481 6.46 2.43 -28.01
CA ARG A 481 7.72 2.43 -27.26
C ARG A 481 8.73 1.44 -27.84
N ASP A 482 10.01 1.75 -27.65
CA ASP A 482 11.12 0.87 -28.01
C ASP A 482 11.50 -0.08 -26.85
N ILE A 483 12.32 -1.08 -27.17
CA ILE A 483 12.77 -2.09 -26.19
C ILE A 483 13.62 -1.47 -25.07
N GLU A 484 14.34 -0.38 -25.36
CA GLU A 484 15.11 0.38 -24.39
C GLU A 484 14.20 1.02 -23.33
N TRP A 485 13.05 1.58 -23.74
CA TRP A 485 12.06 2.12 -22.82
C TRP A 485 11.49 1.03 -21.90
N PHE A 486 11.15 -0.15 -22.44
CA PHE A 486 10.68 -1.28 -21.62
C PHE A 486 11.77 -1.75 -20.64
N ALA A 487 13.04 -1.72 -21.04
CA ALA A 487 14.15 -2.07 -20.15
C ALA A 487 14.27 -1.06 -18.98
N GLU A 488 14.08 0.24 -19.24
CA GLU A 488 14.04 1.25 -18.17
C GLU A 488 12.80 1.09 -17.28
N LEU A 489 11.62 0.76 -17.84
CA LEU A 489 10.42 0.43 -17.05
C LEU A 489 10.71 -0.69 -16.06
N TYR A 490 11.30 -1.79 -16.52
CA TYR A 490 11.63 -2.95 -15.69
C TYR A 490 12.70 -2.59 -14.64
N SER A 491 13.67 -1.74 -14.99
CA SER A 491 14.65 -1.20 -14.05
C SER A 491 13.98 -0.40 -12.92
N VAL A 492 13.05 0.49 -13.26
CA VAL A 492 12.30 1.31 -12.29
C VAL A 492 11.40 0.46 -11.40
N LEU A 493 10.66 -0.51 -11.98
CA LEU A 493 9.76 -1.38 -11.22
C LEU A 493 10.53 -2.40 -10.36
N GLY A 494 11.64 -2.94 -10.89
CA GLY A 494 12.51 -3.89 -10.19
C GLY A 494 13.24 -3.27 -9.01
N ALA A 495 13.74 -2.03 -9.14
CA ALA A 495 14.46 -1.34 -8.07
C ALA A 495 13.64 -1.18 -6.78
N LYS A 496 12.31 -1.07 -6.89
CA LYS A 496 11.38 -0.96 -5.74
C LYS A 496 10.57 -2.24 -5.49
N LYS A 497 10.82 -3.32 -6.25
CA LYS A 497 10.02 -4.57 -6.27
C LYS A 497 8.50 -4.31 -6.33
N THR A 498 8.11 -3.33 -7.14
CA THR A 498 6.73 -2.82 -7.20
C THR A 498 5.82 -3.67 -8.09
N GLY A 499 4.52 -3.62 -7.83
CA GLY A 499 3.48 -4.24 -8.66
C GLY A 499 3.06 -5.63 -8.18
N ASN A 500 1.75 -5.89 -8.27
CA ASN A 500 1.14 -7.16 -7.90
C ASN A 500 1.17 -8.14 -9.08
N LYS A 501 1.59 -9.40 -8.86
CA LYS A 501 1.64 -10.44 -9.89
C LYS A 501 0.31 -10.59 -10.66
N LYS A 502 -0.84 -10.52 -9.98
CA LYS A 502 -2.17 -10.65 -10.61
C LYS A 502 -2.56 -9.44 -11.48
N GLU A 503 -2.10 -8.25 -11.11
CA GLU A 503 -2.37 -7.02 -11.85
C GLU A 503 -1.47 -6.94 -13.08
N LEU A 504 -0.16 -7.11 -12.86
CA LEU A 504 0.86 -7.11 -13.90
C LEU A 504 0.64 -8.20 -14.95
N ALA A 505 0.11 -9.36 -14.55
CA ALA A 505 -0.14 -10.45 -15.49
C ALA A 505 -1.15 -10.09 -16.59
N LYS A 506 -1.95 -9.04 -16.40
CA LYS A 506 -2.92 -8.55 -17.39
C LYS A 506 -2.37 -7.40 -18.25
N LYS A 507 -1.20 -6.84 -17.92
CA LYS A 507 -0.63 -5.69 -18.62
C LYS A 507 0.21 -6.19 -19.78
N SER A 508 -0.02 -5.63 -20.97
CA SER A 508 0.69 -5.97 -22.21
C SER A 508 2.08 -5.30 -22.23
N ILE A 509 2.97 -5.74 -21.33
CA ILE A 509 4.28 -5.12 -21.09
C ILE A 509 5.46 -6.01 -21.42
N ILE A 510 5.22 -7.17 -22.04
CA ILE A 510 6.26 -8.13 -22.43
C ILE A 510 6.52 -7.95 -23.93
N PRO A 511 7.68 -7.38 -24.34
CA PRO A 511 8.05 -7.31 -25.75
C PRO A 511 8.27 -8.70 -26.32
N VAL A 512 7.61 -9.01 -27.43
CA VAL A 512 7.71 -10.31 -28.12
C VAL A 512 8.35 -10.19 -29.50
N GLU A 513 8.91 -11.29 -29.98
CA GLU A 513 9.51 -11.38 -31.31
C GLU A 513 8.51 -10.92 -32.39
N GLY A 514 8.97 -10.05 -33.30
CA GLY A 514 8.13 -9.48 -34.35
C GLY A 514 7.52 -8.12 -34.02
N GLY A 515 7.85 -7.53 -32.86
CA GLY A 515 7.51 -6.14 -32.53
C GLY A 515 6.13 -5.94 -31.91
N GLY A 516 5.54 -7.00 -31.35
CA GLY A 516 4.31 -6.93 -30.58
C GLY A 516 4.56 -6.86 -29.07
N LEU A 517 3.47 -6.75 -28.31
CA LEU A 517 3.46 -6.84 -26.86
C LEU A 517 2.53 -7.96 -26.43
N ALA A 518 2.88 -8.59 -25.31
CA ALA A 518 2.11 -9.65 -24.69
C ALA A 518 1.97 -9.42 -23.19
N ASN A 519 1.03 -10.13 -22.57
CA ASN A 519 0.86 -10.15 -21.11
C ASN A 519 1.18 -11.53 -20.54
N ALA A 520 1.36 -11.64 -19.22
CA ALA A 520 1.82 -12.89 -18.60
C ALA A 520 0.77 -14.01 -18.57
N ASN A 521 -0.50 -13.71 -18.86
CA ASN A 521 -1.54 -14.74 -18.97
C ASN A 521 -1.55 -15.39 -20.37
N GLU A 522 -0.85 -14.81 -21.34
CA GLU A 522 -0.70 -15.37 -22.68
C GLU A 522 0.43 -16.41 -22.71
N SER A 523 0.44 -17.24 -23.76
CA SER A 523 1.44 -18.30 -23.99
C SER A 523 2.78 -17.72 -24.44
N VAL A 524 3.44 -16.98 -23.54
CA VAL A 524 4.71 -16.29 -23.79
C VAL A 524 5.84 -16.99 -23.05
N PHE A 525 6.92 -17.29 -23.77
CA PHE A 525 8.07 -18.01 -23.21
C PHE A 525 9.39 -17.27 -23.49
N LEU A 526 10.39 -17.49 -22.64
CA LEU A 526 11.75 -17.07 -22.95
C LEU A 526 12.27 -17.84 -24.18
N PRO A 527 13.14 -17.24 -25.01
CA PRO A 527 13.74 -17.90 -26.18
C PRO A 527 14.40 -19.24 -25.82
N ASP A 528 14.09 -20.28 -26.59
CA ASP A 528 14.69 -21.60 -26.44
C ASP A 528 16.06 -21.67 -27.14
N ASP A 529 17.13 -21.50 -26.37
CA ASP A 529 18.51 -21.64 -26.87
C ASP A 529 18.91 -23.11 -27.15
N ARG A 530 18.15 -24.11 -26.66
CA ARG A 530 18.43 -25.56 -26.82
C ARG A 530 17.76 -26.18 -28.06
N GLY A 531 16.78 -25.49 -28.65
CA GLY A 531 16.10 -25.91 -29.87
C GLY A 531 15.11 -27.07 -29.71
N LEU A 532 14.86 -27.53 -28.47
CA LEU A 532 13.88 -28.57 -28.14
C LEU A 532 12.48 -28.22 -28.67
N PHE A 533 12.14 -26.93 -28.68
CA PHE A 533 10.81 -26.47 -29.02
C PHE A 533 10.51 -26.53 -30.52
N LYS A 534 11.52 -26.44 -31.39
CA LYS A 534 11.33 -26.49 -32.84
C LYS A 534 10.68 -27.81 -33.28
N ASP A 535 11.04 -28.90 -32.64
CA ASP A 535 10.50 -30.22 -32.95
C ASP A 535 9.08 -30.39 -32.40
N ILE A 536 8.79 -29.81 -31.21
CA ILE A 536 7.46 -29.82 -30.58
C ILE A 536 6.45 -29.03 -31.43
N ILE A 537 6.81 -27.81 -31.86
CA ILE A 537 5.91 -26.94 -32.64
C ILE A 537 5.43 -27.59 -33.94
N LEU A 538 6.28 -28.37 -34.61
CA LEU A 538 5.96 -28.99 -35.90
C LEU A 538 4.79 -29.99 -35.81
N VAL A 539 4.54 -30.50 -34.60
CA VAL A 539 3.52 -31.50 -34.32
C VAL A 539 2.19 -30.85 -33.90
N LEU A 540 2.21 -29.57 -33.49
CA LEU A 540 1.05 -28.85 -32.98
C LEU A 540 0.08 -28.41 -34.10
N PRO A 541 -1.23 -28.28 -33.78
CA PRO A 541 -2.20 -27.62 -34.65
C PRO A 541 -1.78 -26.18 -34.99
N GLU A 542 -2.03 -25.74 -36.23
CA GLU A 542 -1.62 -24.42 -36.70
C GLU A 542 -2.20 -23.27 -35.86
N GLN A 543 -3.43 -23.43 -35.36
CA GLN A 543 -4.11 -22.44 -34.52
C GLN A 543 -3.37 -22.22 -33.18
N LEU A 544 -2.99 -23.30 -32.49
CA LEU A 544 -2.21 -23.23 -31.26
C LEU A 544 -0.78 -22.73 -31.52
N ARG A 545 -0.17 -23.16 -32.63
CA ARG A 545 1.17 -22.69 -33.02
C ARG A 545 1.24 -21.16 -33.16
N ARG A 546 0.17 -20.54 -33.67
CA ARG A 546 0.11 -19.07 -33.85
C ARG A 546 -0.12 -18.30 -32.56
N SER A 547 -0.64 -18.92 -31.51
CA SER A 547 -0.87 -18.26 -30.21
C SER A 547 0.34 -18.29 -29.28
N ILE A 548 1.38 -19.05 -29.61
CA ILE A 548 2.60 -19.14 -28.82
C ILE A 548 3.56 -18.03 -29.26
N GLN A 549 4.06 -17.27 -28.30
CA GLN A 549 4.94 -16.13 -28.53
C GLN A 549 6.24 -16.29 -27.74
N PHE A 550 7.31 -15.65 -28.23
CA PHE A 550 8.60 -15.61 -27.56
C PHE A 550 8.94 -14.19 -27.17
N VAL A 551 9.48 -14.01 -25.97
CA VAL A 551 10.02 -12.73 -25.54
C VAL A 551 11.17 -12.33 -26.46
N ASP A 552 11.23 -11.06 -26.87
CA ASP A 552 12.28 -10.57 -27.75
C ASP A 552 13.68 -10.76 -27.12
N LYS A 553 14.58 -11.40 -27.87
CA LYS A 553 15.94 -11.72 -27.38
C LYS A 553 16.77 -10.47 -27.06
N SER A 554 16.62 -9.40 -27.84
CA SER A 554 17.35 -8.15 -27.61
C SER A 554 16.85 -7.45 -26.35
N PHE A 555 15.55 -7.54 -26.07
CA PHE A 555 14.97 -7.06 -24.81
C PHE A 555 15.51 -7.83 -23.59
N ILE A 556 15.58 -9.16 -23.65
CA ILE A 556 16.16 -9.98 -22.58
C ILE A 556 17.62 -9.60 -22.33
N ASP A 557 18.42 -9.47 -23.39
CA ASP A 557 19.83 -9.08 -23.29
C ASP A 557 20.00 -7.68 -22.66
N LEU A 558 19.03 -6.78 -22.83
CA LEU A 558 19.01 -5.47 -22.16
C LEU A 558 18.72 -5.59 -20.66
N ILE A 559 17.64 -6.28 -20.27
CA ILE A 559 17.27 -6.41 -18.86
C ILE A 559 18.24 -7.29 -18.07
N ALA A 560 18.91 -8.26 -18.71
CA ALA A 560 19.93 -9.09 -18.08
C ALA A 560 21.15 -8.28 -17.60
N LYS A 561 21.39 -7.08 -18.13
CA LYS A 561 22.43 -6.15 -17.63
C LYS A 561 22.07 -5.58 -16.25
N ASN A 562 20.81 -5.65 -15.84
CA ASN A 562 20.32 -5.22 -14.54
C ASN A 562 19.67 -6.42 -13.82
N MET A 563 20.43 -7.08 -12.95
CA MET A 563 19.95 -8.24 -12.19
C MET A 563 18.62 -8.00 -11.46
N GLY A 564 18.39 -6.79 -10.93
CA GLY A 564 17.14 -6.47 -10.24
C GLY A 564 15.93 -6.40 -11.18
N ALA A 565 16.13 -5.97 -12.42
CA ALA A 565 15.09 -5.96 -13.46
C ALA A 565 14.76 -7.39 -13.93
N LEU A 566 15.79 -8.21 -14.14
CA LEU A 566 15.63 -9.61 -14.54
C LEU A 566 14.91 -10.43 -13.44
N GLU A 567 15.39 -10.37 -12.19
CA GLU A 567 14.74 -11.06 -11.06
C GLU A 567 13.28 -10.65 -10.91
N TRP A 568 12.99 -9.35 -11.03
CA TRP A 568 11.61 -8.84 -10.97
C TRP A 568 10.75 -9.41 -12.09
N ALA A 569 11.26 -9.47 -13.33
CA ALA A 569 10.53 -10.01 -14.47
C ALA A 569 10.20 -11.49 -14.27
N LEU A 570 11.18 -12.30 -13.85
CA LEU A 570 10.99 -13.73 -13.59
C LEU A 570 9.96 -13.96 -12.47
N GLU A 571 10.02 -13.19 -11.38
CA GLU A 571 9.13 -13.34 -10.23
C GLU A 571 7.70 -12.85 -10.51
N LYS A 572 7.57 -11.63 -11.07
CA LYS A 572 6.28 -10.92 -11.18
C LYS A 572 5.52 -11.23 -12.45
N LEU A 573 6.20 -11.57 -13.54
CA LEU A 573 5.58 -11.89 -14.82
C LEU A 573 5.63 -13.38 -15.14
N ASP A 574 6.15 -14.20 -14.22
CA ASP A 574 6.19 -15.66 -14.38
C ASP A 574 6.85 -16.13 -15.68
N LEU A 575 7.80 -15.32 -16.17
CA LEU A 575 8.59 -15.60 -17.35
C LEU A 575 9.56 -16.73 -17.00
N SER A 576 9.20 -17.96 -17.29
CA SER A 576 10.08 -19.12 -17.10
C SER A 576 10.86 -19.44 -18.37
N GLU A 577 12.00 -20.11 -18.23
CA GLU A 577 12.58 -20.84 -19.36
C GLU A 577 11.54 -21.81 -19.92
N PHE A 578 11.62 -22.06 -21.23
CA PHE A 578 10.78 -23.06 -21.84
C PHE A 578 11.00 -24.43 -21.16
N SER A 579 9.93 -24.97 -20.56
CA SER A 579 9.87 -26.34 -20.05
C SER A 579 8.66 -27.06 -20.64
N LEU A 580 8.74 -28.39 -20.76
CA LEU A 580 7.65 -29.18 -21.30
C LEU A 580 6.41 -29.08 -20.40
N ASP A 581 6.57 -29.20 -19.07
CA ASP A 581 5.47 -29.01 -18.11
C ASP A 581 4.82 -27.64 -18.21
N GLY A 582 5.61 -26.57 -18.22
CA GLY A 582 5.09 -25.20 -18.32
C GLY A 582 4.30 -25.00 -19.62
N PHE A 583 4.74 -25.61 -20.72
CA PHE A 583 4.00 -25.61 -21.98
C PHE A 583 2.72 -26.44 -21.92
N LEU A 584 2.76 -27.64 -21.34
CA LEU A 584 1.62 -28.53 -21.20
C LEU A 584 0.52 -27.87 -20.35
N GLU A 585 0.88 -27.36 -19.16
CA GLU A 585 -0.06 -26.77 -18.21
C GLU A 585 -0.61 -25.42 -18.68
N LYS A 586 0.23 -24.51 -19.18
CA LYS A 586 -0.21 -23.15 -19.53
C LYS A 586 -0.86 -23.05 -20.91
N SER A 587 -0.48 -23.94 -21.84
CA SER A 587 -0.83 -23.77 -23.26
C SER A 587 -1.53 -24.99 -23.85
N LEU A 588 -0.91 -26.18 -23.85
CA LEU A 588 -1.41 -27.31 -24.62
C LEU A 588 -2.69 -27.90 -24.04
N LEU A 589 -2.69 -28.30 -22.77
CA LEU A 589 -3.82 -29.00 -22.15
C LEU A 589 -5.07 -28.11 -22.04
N PRO A 590 -4.99 -26.82 -21.61
CA PRO A 590 -6.15 -25.94 -21.61
C PRO A 590 -6.71 -25.68 -23.01
N TRP A 591 -5.84 -25.56 -24.02
CA TRP A 591 -6.28 -25.38 -25.40
C TRP A 591 -7.00 -26.63 -25.92
N LEU A 592 -6.46 -27.82 -25.66
CA LEU A 592 -7.08 -29.09 -26.03
C LEU A 592 -8.45 -29.26 -25.38
N HIS A 593 -8.54 -29.01 -24.07
CA HIS A 593 -9.79 -29.08 -23.32
C HIS A 593 -10.87 -28.19 -23.95
N ASN A 594 -10.53 -26.98 -24.40
CA ASN A 594 -11.48 -26.01 -24.95
C ASN A 594 -11.75 -26.15 -26.46
N ASN A 595 -10.91 -26.85 -27.22
CA ASN A 595 -10.98 -26.88 -28.69
C ASN A 595 -11.05 -28.30 -29.28
N TYR A 596 -11.34 -29.32 -28.47
CA TYR A 596 -11.34 -30.72 -28.91
C TYR A 596 -12.32 -31.03 -30.06
N ASP A 597 -13.46 -30.33 -30.14
CA ASP A 597 -14.45 -30.50 -31.22
C ASP A 597 -13.86 -30.24 -32.63
N SER A 598 -12.81 -29.41 -32.71
CA SER A 598 -12.13 -29.06 -33.96
C SER A 598 -10.96 -29.99 -34.30
N LEU A 599 -10.57 -30.87 -33.36
CA LEU A 599 -9.46 -31.79 -33.53
C LEU A 599 -9.89 -33.00 -34.35
N ASN A 600 -8.97 -33.46 -35.21
CA ASN A 600 -9.09 -34.77 -35.83
C ASN A 600 -8.23 -35.78 -35.06
N THR A 601 -8.57 -37.06 -35.22
CA THR A 601 -7.87 -38.20 -34.61
C THR A 601 -6.36 -38.17 -34.83
N ASN A 602 -5.88 -37.79 -36.02
CA ASN A 602 -4.45 -37.79 -36.34
C ASN A 602 -3.70 -36.69 -35.56
N SER A 603 -4.28 -35.51 -35.41
CA SER A 603 -3.71 -34.42 -34.61
C SER A 603 -3.63 -34.79 -33.14
N LEU A 604 -4.71 -35.35 -32.58
CA LEU A 604 -4.70 -35.78 -31.17
C LEU A 604 -3.71 -36.92 -30.92
N MET A 605 -3.60 -37.89 -31.85
CA MET A 605 -2.63 -38.97 -31.72
C MET A 605 -1.18 -38.51 -31.80
N LYS A 606 -0.89 -37.49 -32.62
CA LYS A 606 0.42 -36.84 -32.66
C LYS A 606 0.79 -36.21 -31.32
N ILE A 607 -0.18 -35.59 -30.66
CA ILE A 607 -0.02 -34.99 -29.34
C ILE A 607 0.14 -36.06 -28.26
N ASN A 608 -0.68 -37.11 -28.27
CA ASN A 608 -0.55 -38.22 -27.33
C ASN A 608 0.83 -38.88 -27.45
N ARG A 609 1.35 -39.03 -28.68
CA ARG A 609 2.72 -39.52 -28.90
C ARG A 609 3.77 -38.58 -28.34
N LEU A 610 3.59 -37.26 -28.44
CA LEU A 610 4.50 -36.29 -27.85
C LEU A 610 4.55 -36.45 -26.32
N ILE A 611 3.39 -36.58 -25.67
CA ILE A 611 3.28 -36.79 -24.22
C ILE A 611 3.96 -38.11 -23.82
N VAL A 612 3.58 -39.21 -24.45
CA VAL A 612 4.14 -40.55 -24.16
C VAL A 612 5.65 -40.62 -24.41
N SER A 613 6.16 -39.98 -25.48
CA SER A 613 7.60 -40.02 -25.80
C SER A 613 8.47 -39.21 -24.84
N ASN A 614 7.88 -38.29 -24.08
CA ASN A 614 8.58 -37.45 -23.10
C ASN A 614 8.08 -37.72 -21.67
N TRP A 615 7.46 -38.88 -21.43
CA TRP A 615 6.79 -39.19 -20.15
C TRP A 615 7.68 -38.98 -18.93
N ALA A 616 8.95 -39.42 -19.01
CA ALA A 616 9.91 -39.30 -17.93
C ALA A 616 10.26 -37.84 -17.56
N ASP A 617 10.09 -36.90 -18.49
CA ASP A 617 10.39 -35.48 -18.31
C ASP A 617 9.16 -34.65 -17.92
N ILE A 618 7.99 -35.29 -17.77
CA ILE A 618 6.74 -34.64 -17.33
C ILE A 618 6.57 -34.89 -15.84
N ASP A 619 6.30 -33.85 -15.07
CA ASP A 619 6.09 -33.93 -13.62
C ASP A 619 4.76 -34.64 -13.25
N GLU A 620 4.71 -35.24 -12.05
CA GLU A 620 3.55 -36.00 -11.56
C GLU A 620 2.27 -35.14 -11.54
N SER A 621 2.33 -33.86 -11.15
CA SER A 621 1.18 -32.95 -11.14
C SER A 621 0.59 -32.70 -12.53
N THR A 622 1.47 -32.59 -13.55
CA THR A 622 1.05 -32.43 -14.94
C THR A 622 0.38 -33.71 -15.44
N ARG A 623 0.89 -34.88 -15.05
CA ARG A 623 0.32 -36.20 -15.40
C ARG A 623 -1.08 -36.38 -14.81
N GLU A 624 -1.26 -36.04 -13.53
CA GLU A 624 -2.57 -36.09 -12.86
C GLU A 624 -3.61 -35.19 -13.55
N SER A 625 -3.17 -34.07 -14.14
CA SER A 625 -4.04 -33.12 -14.85
C SER A 625 -4.51 -33.63 -16.23
N LEU A 626 -3.89 -34.69 -16.77
CA LEU A 626 -4.24 -35.25 -18.08
C LEU A 626 -5.68 -35.75 -18.11
N ARG A 627 -6.17 -36.38 -17.03
CA ARG A 627 -7.53 -36.90 -16.95
C ARG A 627 -8.58 -35.82 -17.25
N ASP A 628 -8.41 -34.65 -16.66
CA ASP A 628 -9.43 -33.61 -16.71
C ASP A 628 -9.35 -32.77 -18.00
N LEU A 629 -8.15 -32.64 -18.55
CA LEU A 629 -7.87 -31.71 -19.66
C LEU A 629 -7.60 -32.37 -21.01
N LEU A 630 -7.10 -33.62 -21.04
CA LEU A 630 -6.76 -34.31 -22.29
C LEU A 630 -8.01 -35.01 -22.87
N PRO A 631 -8.47 -34.64 -24.08
CA PRO A 631 -9.55 -35.37 -24.73
C PRO A 631 -9.11 -36.79 -25.12
N VAL A 632 -10.07 -37.71 -25.08
CA VAL A 632 -9.87 -39.13 -25.38
C VAL A 632 -10.57 -39.53 -26.69
N ILE A 633 -10.10 -40.60 -27.32
CA ILE A 633 -10.69 -41.15 -28.55
C ILE A 633 -11.36 -42.48 -28.23
N LEU A 634 -12.67 -42.57 -28.43
CA LEU A 634 -13.44 -43.79 -28.19
C LEU A 634 -13.36 -44.77 -29.37
N ASP A 635 -13.75 -46.03 -29.17
CA ASP A 635 -13.79 -47.08 -30.21
C ASP A 635 -14.78 -46.77 -31.35
N SER A 636 -15.79 -45.94 -31.06
CA SER A 636 -16.70 -45.33 -32.03
C SER A 636 -16.00 -44.34 -32.99
N GLY A 637 -14.81 -43.87 -32.64
CA GLY A 637 -14.07 -42.81 -33.33
C GLY A 637 -14.41 -41.40 -32.84
N GLU A 638 -15.31 -41.26 -31.87
CA GLU A 638 -15.65 -39.99 -31.23
C GLU A 638 -14.50 -39.47 -30.36
N ILE A 639 -14.34 -38.14 -30.34
CA ILE A 639 -13.41 -37.44 -29.44
C ILE A 639 -14.24 -36.70 -28.41
N CYS A 640 -14.02 -37.01 -27.14
CA CYS A 640 -14.77 -36.40 -26.03
C CYS A 640 -13.83 -36.11 -24.86
N ARG A 641 -14.30 -35.34 -23.87
CA ARG A 641 -13.56 -35.19 -22.62
C ARG A 641 -13.82 -36.42 -21.75
N ALA A 642 -12.80 -36.87 -21.03
CA ALA A 642 -12.98 -37.97 -20.08
C ALA A 642 -13.94 -37.57 -18.93
N SER A 643 -14.06 -36.27 -18.63
CA SER A 643 -15.01 -35.72 -17.66
C SER A 643 -16.47 -35.69 -18.13
N ASP A 644 -16.74 -35.75 -19.44
CA ASP A 644 -18.11 -35.82 -19.97
C ASP A 644 -18.71 -37.23 -19.83
N LEU A 645 -17.88 -38.22 -19.45
CA LEU A 645 -18.28 -39.61 -19.22
C LEU A 645 -18.88 -39.76 -17.81
N GLU A 646 -20.05 -39.15 -17.58
CA GLU A 646 -20.73 -39.22 -16.28
C GLU A 646 -21.33 -40.61 -16.01
N GLY A 647 -20.66 -41.39 -15.15
CA GLY A 647 -21.16 -42.66 -14.64
C GLY A 647 -20.68 -43.89 -15.42
N ASP A 648 -20.03 -43.69 -16.56
CA ASP A 648 -19.54 -44.75 -17.43
C ASP A 648 -18.06 -45.06 -17.15
N GLU A 649 -17.74 -46.34 -16.99
CA GLU A 649 -16.37 -46.80 -16.73
C GLU A 649 -15.58 -46.79 -18.05
N LEU A 650 -14.52 -45.97 -18.14
CA LEU A 650 -13.64 -45.92 -19.31
C LEU A 650 -12.72 -47.14 -19.34
N LEU A 651 -12.67 -47.85 -20.46
CA LEU A 651 -11.93 -49.10 -20.62
C LEU A 651 -10.73 -48.94 -21.54
N VAL A 652 -9.66 -49.67 -21.24
CA VAL A 652 -8.52 -49.80 -22.14
C VAL A 652 -8.93 -50.39 -23.50
N PRO A 653 -8.19 -50.10 -24.59
CA PRO A 653 -8.55 -50.57 -25.92
C PRO A 653 -8.73 -52.10 -26.02
N ARG A 654 -9.62 -52.56 -26.90
CA ARG A 654 -9.92 -54.00 -27.08
C ARG A 654 -8.70 -54.80 -27.53
N SER A 655 -7.78 -54.17 -28.24
CA SER A 655 -6.52 -54.78 -28.69
C SER A 655 -5.38 -54.66 -27.66
N PHE A 656 -5.61 -54.09 -26.47
CA PHE A 656 -4.58 -53.92 -25.44
C PHE A 656 -4.14 -55.26 -24.82
N ASP A 657 -5.06 -56.06 -24.27
CA ASP A 657 -4.77 -57.44 -23.79
C ASP A 657 -5.76 -58.45 -24.38
N PRO A 658 -5.71 -58.73 -25.70
CA PRO A 658 -6.72 -59.52 -26.42
C PRO A 658 -6.79 -60.98 -25.99
N GLU A 659 -5.78 -61.47 -25.27
CA GLU A 659 -5.68 -62.87 -24.89
C GLU A 659 -6.14 -63.16 -23.46
N ASN A 660 -6.07 -62.17 -22.56
CA ASN A 660 -6.33 -62.38 -21.14
C ASN A 660 -7.09 -61.23 -20.45
N GLY A 661 -7.55 -60.21 -21.19
CA GLY A 661 -8.20 -59.02 -20.62
C GLY A 661 -9.73 -59.11 -20.50
N TRP A 662 -10.33 -57.95 -20.22
CA TRP A 662 -11.76 -57.78 -19.97
C TRP A 662 -12.67 -58.06 -21.17
N GLN A 663 -12.20 -57.85 -22.40
CA GLN A 663 -12.93 -58.06 -23.65
C GLN A 663 -13.33 -59.54 -23.88
N ILE A 664 -12.71 -60.46 -23.13
CA ILE A 664 -13.08 -61.88 -23.11
C ILE A 664 -14.22 -62.14 -22.12
N LEU A 665 -14.31 -61.32 -21.07
CA LEU A 665 -15.31 -61.44 -20.00
C LEU A 665 -16.62 -60.73 -20.38
N LEU A 666 -16.53 -59.49 -20.89
CA LEU A 666 -17.66 -58.67 -21.28
C LEU A 666 -17.78 -58.68 -22.82
N VAL A 667 -18.44 -59.70 -23.35
CA VAL A 667 -18.53 -59.95 -24.81
C VAL A 667 -19.80 -59.34 -25.41
N SER A 668 -20.89 -59.29 -24.64
CA SER A 668 -22.16 -58.76 -25.14
C SER A 668 -22.24 -57.24 -24.94
N PRO A 669 -22.97 -56.51 -25.82
CA PRO A 669 -23.25 -55.09 -25.62
C PRO A 669 -23.94 -54.79 -24.28
N GLU A 670 -24.73 -55.73 -23.76
CA GLU A 670 -25.42 -55.61 -22.47
C GLU A 670 -24.44 -55.65 -21.29
N ASP A 671 -23.35 -56.43 -21.39
CA ASP A 671 -22.32 -56.53 -20.36
C ASP A 671 -21.44 -55.26 -20.28
N CYS A 672 -21.32 -54.57 -21.42
CA CYS A 672 -20.60 -53.30 -21.58
C CYS A 672 -21.54 -52.08 -21.52
N ALA A 673 -22.81 -52.26 -21.14
CA ALA A 673 -23.69 -51.13 -20.91
C ALA A 673 -23.09 -50.25 -19.81
N GLU A 674 -23.18 -48.93 -19.98
CA GLU A 674 -22.60 -47.94 -19.07
C GLU A 674 -21.05 -48.00 -19.00
N LYS A 675 -20.39 -48.37 -20.11
CA LYS A 675 -18.93 -48.38 -20.24
C LYS A 675 -18.48 -47.87 -21.60
N ASP A 676 -17.48 -47.01 -21.59
CA ASP A 676 -16.86 -46.46 -22.80
C ASP A 676 -15.53 -47.15 -23.07
N VAL A 677 -15.20 -47.38 -24.34
CA VAL A 677 -13.98 -48.11 -24.70
C VAL A 677 -13.07 -47.20 -25.49
N LEU A 678 -11.80 -47.11 -25.08
CA LEU A 678 -10.80 -46.37 -25.85
C LEU A 678 -10.52 -47.04 -27.20
N SER A 679 -10.22 -46.22 -28.19
CA SER A 679 -9.91 -46.66 -29.55
C SER A 679 -8.67 -47.54 -29.61
N ASP A 680 -8.69 -48.57 -30.46
CA ASP A 680 -7.50 -49.39 -30.74
C ASP A 680 -6.36 -48.58 -31.38
N ILE A 681 -6.60 -47.35 -31.84
CA ILE A 681 -5.54 -46.47 -32.35
C ILE A 681 -4.48 -46.16 -31.27
N TYR A 682 -4.85 -46.16 -29.98
CA TYR A 682 -3.90 -45.97 -28.88
C TYR A 682 -2.83 -47.07 -28.83
N THR A 683 -3.15 -48.32 -29.23
CA THR A 683 -2.17 -49.41 -29.24
C THR A 683 -1.08 -49.22 -30.29
N SER A 684 -1.26 -48.29 -31.24
CA SER A 684 -0.20 -47.91 -32.19
C SER A 684 1.00 -47.22 -31.53
N MET A 685 0.87 -46.79 -30.26
CA MET A 685 1.95 -46.21 -29.47
C MET A 685 2.83 -47.26 -28.76
N ARG A 686 2.48 -48.55 -28.87
CA ARG A 686 3.28 -49.66 -28.32
C ARG A 686 4.66 -49.77 -28.95
N GLY A 687 5.63 -50.18 -28.15
CA GLY A 687 7.03 -50.33 -28.54
C GLY A 687 7.83 -51.04 -27.45
N LYS A 688 9.00 -51.60 -27.82
CA LYS A 688 9.85 -52.38 -26.89
C LYS A 688 10.20 -51.66 -25.59
N ASP A 689 10.28 -50.33 -25.63
CA ASP A 689 10.65 -49.48 -24.49
C ASP A 689 9.47 -48.65 -23.95
N ASN A 690 8.27 -48.74 -24.56
CA ASN A 690 7.13 -47.85 -24.28
C ASN A 690 5.89 -48.57 -23.73
N ASP A 691 5.89 -49.90 -23.62
CA ASP A 691 4.70 -50.64 -23.18
C ASP A 691 4.30 -50.30 -21.74
N ASP A 692 5.28 -50.19 -20.84
CA ASP A 692 5.06 -49.78 -19.44
C ASP A 692 4.57 -48.32 -19.37
N VAL A 693 5.16 -47.42 -20.17
CA VAL A 693 4.77 -46.00 -20.26
C VAL A 693 3.34 -45.83 -20.79
N LEU A 694 2.94 -46.65 -21.77
CA LEU A 694 1.58 -46.64 -22.27
C LEU A 694 0.58 -47.12 -21.22
N GLU A 695 0.95 -48.10 -20.40
CA GLU A 695 0.12 -48.57 -19.29
C GLU A 695 -0.05 -47.47 -18.23
N GLU A 696 1.03 -46.77 -17.87
CA GLU A 696 0.97 -45.59 -16.98
C GLU A 696 0.09 -44.48 -17.57
N PHE A 697 0.29 -44.12 -18.85
CA PHE A 697 -0.51 -43.09 -19.53
C PHE A 697 -2.00 -43.42 -19.56
N LEU A 698 -2.36 -44.67 -19.88
CA LEU A 698 -3.76 -45.11 -19.85
C LEU A 698 -4.32 -45.13 -18.42
N GLY A 699 -3.47 -45.44 -17.43
CA GLY A 699 -3.79 -45.36 -16.01
C GLY A 699 -4.12 -43.93 -15.56
N GLU A 700 -3.35 -42.93 -15.98
CA GLU A 700 -3.63 -41.51 -15.67
C GLU A 700 -4.94 -41.03 -16.30
N LEU A 701 -5.32 -41.57 -17.47
CA LEU A 701 -6.64 -41.35 -18.06
C LEU A 701 -7.78 -42.10 -17.35
N CYS A 702 -7.46 -42.85 -16.29
CA CYS A 702 -8.39 -43.72 -15.55
C CYS A 702 -9.04 -44.80 -16.43
N ALA A 703 -8.34 -45.30 -17.44
CA ALA A 703 -8.82 -46.40 -18.27
C ALA A 703 -8.60 -47.75 -17.56
N GLU A 704 -9.69 -48.44 -17.23
CA GLU A 704 -9.67 -49.67 -16.45
C GLU A 704 -9.34 -50.90 -17.30
N THR A 705 -8.45 -51.74 -16.76
CA THR A 705 -8.14 -53.06 -17.34
C THR A 705 -9.05 -54.16 -16.79
N TYR A 706 -9.62 -53.95 -15.60
CA TYR A 706 -10.44 -54.93 -14.88
C TYR A 706 -11.80 -54.33 -14.48
N PRO A 707 -12.72 -54.15 -15.45
CA PRO A 707 -13.94 -53.41 -15.25
C PRO A 707 -14.96 -54.09 -14.34
N ASP A 708 -15.87 -53.31 -13.77
CA ASP A 708 -16.98 -53.82 -12.98
C ASP A 708 -17.94 -54.66 -13.84
N PHE A 709 -18.20 -55.88 -13.40
CA PHE A 709 -19.29 -56.70 -13.94
C PHE A 709 -20.66 -56.03 -13.70
N PRO A 710 -21.67 -56.31 -14.53
CA PRO A 710 -22.97 -55.65 -14.44
C PRO A 710 -23.62 -55.75 -13.05
N GLN A 711 -24.23 -54.66 -12.59
CA GLN A 711 -25.03 -54.65 -11.35
C GLN A 711 -26.51 -54.48 -11.70
N GLY A 712 -27.38 -55.20 -10.98
CA GLY A 712 -28.82 -55.18 -11.20
C GLY A 712 -29.61 -54.69 -9.99
N ILE A 713 -30.70 -53.98 -10.26
CA ILE A 713 -31.76 -53.70 -9.29
C ILE A 713 -33.02 -54.44 -9.73
N TYR A 714 -33.35 -55.51 -9.02
CA TYR A 714 -34.53 -56.32 -9.30
C TYR A 714 -35.65 -55.99 -8.31
N ARG A 715 -36.91 -56.03 -8.76
CA ARG A 715 -38.11 -55.85 -7.95
C ARG A 715 -38.96 -57.12 -7.94
N PRO A 716 -39.79 -57.33 -6.90
CA PRO A 716 -40.74 -58.43 -6.88
C PRO A 716 -41.64 -58.39 -8.11
N GLY A 717 -41.63 -59.45 -8.93
CA GLY A 717 -42.40 -59.55 -10.18
C GLY A 717 -41.58 -59.44 -11.47
N ASP A 718 -40.30 -59.06 -11.39
CA ASP A 718 -39.39 -59.11 -12.54
C ASP A 718 -39.17 -60.57 -12.96
N SER A 719 -39.83 -61.01 -14.04
CA SER A 719 -39.89 -62.41 -14.45
C SER A 719 -38.63 -62.92 -15.18
N SER A 720 -37.64 -62.06 -15.42
CA SER A 720 -36.48 -62.34 -16.26
C SER A 720 -35.30 -62.99 -15.52
N ASN A 721 -35.23 -62.91 -14.19
CA ASN A 721 -34.10 -63.42 -13.42
C ASN A 721 -34.53 -64.45 -12.35
N GLU A 722 -34.17 -65.70 -12.56
CA GLU A 722 -34.53 -66.83 -11.69
C GLU A 722 -33.88 -66.74 -10.30
N TYR A 723 -32.66 -66.19 -10.20
CA TYR A 723 -32.00 -65.97 -8.91
C TYR A 723 -32.75 -64.91 -8.07
N ALA A 724 -33.11 -63.77 -8.67
CA ALA A 724 -33.86 -62.72 -7.96
C ALA A 724 -35.22 -63.22 -7.47
N LYS A 725 -35.90 -64.05 -8.27
CA LYS A 725 -37.16 -64.70 -7.89
C LYS A 725 -36.99 -65.56 -6.62
N ARG A 726 -35.97 -66.43 -6.58
CA ARG A 726 -35.67 -67.26 -5.40
C ARG A 726 -35.38 -66.43 -4.15
N VAL A 727 -34.63 -65.32 -4.30
CA VAL A 727 -34.35 -64.41 -3.18
C VAL A 727 -35.64 -63.81 -2.63
N PHE A 728 -36.53 -63.30 -3.49
CA PHE A 728 -37.81 -62.74 -3.04
C PHE A 728 -38.80 -63.78 -2.50
N GLU A 729 -38.82 -65.01 -3.03
CA GLU A 729 -39.62 -66.11 -2.48
C GLU A 729 -39.16 -66.52 -1.08
N SER A 730 -37.86 -66.41 -0.80
CA SER A 730 -37.29 -66.69 0.53
C SER A 730 -37.44 -65.52 1.52
N PHE A 731 -37.84 -64.33 1.04
CA PHE A 731 -37.91 -63.11 1.83
C PHE A 731 -39.30 -62.96 2.48
N ASN A 732 -39.38 -63.12 3.81
CA ASN A 732 -40.64 -63.19 4.55
C ASN A 732 -41.04 -61.89 5.31
N GLU A 733 -40.32 -60.79 5.11
CA GLU A 733 -40.54 -59.54 5.86
C GLU A 733 -41.59 -58.63 5.21
N ARG A 734 -42.34 -57.87 6.03
CA ARG A 734 -43.36 -56.93 5.54
C ARG A 734 -42.74 -55.56 5.23
N SER A 735 -43.07 -55.00 4.06
CA SER A 735 -42.64 -53.66 3.62
C SER A 735 -43.84 -52.76 3.35
N THR A 736 -43.73 -51.48 3.72
CA THR A 736 -44.73 -50.43 3.39
C THR A 736 -44.31 -49.57 2.19
N ARG A 737 -43.16 -49.85 1.57
CA ARG A 737 -42.71 -49.27 0.28
C ARG A 737 -42.21 -50.37 -0.67
N SER A 738 -41.84 -49.99 -1.90
CA SER A 738 -41.25 -50.89 -2.90
C SER A 738 -39.99 -51.59 -2.36
N ILE A 739 -39.98 -52.91 -2.46
CA ILE A 739 -38.82 -53.76 -2.15
C ILE A 739 -37.95 -53.85 -3.41
N HIS A 740 -36.63 -53.84 -3.24
CA HIS A 740 -35.71 -54.11 -4.35
C HIS A 740 -34.46 -54.85 -3.88
N LEU A 741 -33.90 -55.67 -4.76
CA LEU A 741 -32.65 -56.40 -4.59
C LEU A 741 -31.58 -55.72 -5.45
N ARG A 742 -30.53 -55.21 -4.82
CA ARG A 742 -29.31 -54.78 -5.50
C ARG A 742 -28.29 -55.92 -5.47
N THR A 743 -27.80 -56.36 -6.62
CA THR A 743 -26.89 -57.52 -6.71
C THR A 743 -25.95 -57.43 -7.90
N TRP A 744 -24.75 -58.01 -7.76
CA TRP A 744 -23.84 -58.24 -8.90
C TRP A 744 -24.37 -59.36 -9.77
N ILE A 745 -24.33 -59.18 -11.10
CA ILE A 745 -24.82 -60.12 -12.09
C ILE A 745 -23.62 -60.79 -12.77
N ALA A 746 -23.72 -62.10 -13.03
CA ALA A 746 -22.74 -62.77 -13.86
C ALA A 746 -22.88 -62.30 -15.32
N PRO A 747 -21.77 -61.96 -16.01
CA PRO A 747 -21.84 -61.50 -17.39
C PRO A 747 -22.46 -62.60 -18.27
N THR A 748 -23.12 -62.20 -19.35
CA THR A 748 -23.87 -63.14 -20.23
C THR A 748 -22.98 -64.26 -20.78
N SER A 749 -21.69 -63.96 -20.96
CA SER A 749 -20.63 -64.90 -21.34
C SER A 749 -20.48 -66.06 -20.35
N PHE A 750 -20.76 -65.84 -19.07
CA PHE A 750 -20.71 -66.87 -18.02
C PHE A 750 -21.93 -67.79 -17.99
N ALA A 751 -23.02 -67.46 -18.71
CA ALA A 751 -24.21 -68.30 -18.79
C ALA A 751 -24.07 -69.48 -19.78
N ARG A 752 -23.05 -69.46 -20.66
CA ARG A 752 -22.88 -70.47 -21.73
C ARG A 752 -21.72 -71.42 -21.44
N GLU A 753 -22.01 -72.73 -21.46
CA GLU A 753 -21.02 -73.79 -21.20
C GLU A 753 -19.79 -73.72 -22.10
N SER A 754 -19.98 -73.46 -23.39
CA SER A 754 -18.88 -73.30 -24.36
C SER A 754 -17.91 -72.19 -23.99
N THR A 755 -18.39 -71.16 -23.29
CA THR A 755 -17.65 -69.92 -23.02
C THR A 755 -16.89 -70.02 -21.70
N TYR A 756 -17.55 -70.32 -20.58
CA TYR A 756 -16.86 -70.41 -19.29
C TYR A 756 -15.88 -71.59 -19.22
N LYS A 757 -16.05 -72.63 -20.05
CA LYS A 757 -15.08 -73.73 -20.22
C LYS A 757 -13.94 -73.41 -21.20
N SER A 758 -13.88 -72.21 -21.79
CA SER A 758 -12.72 -71.78 -22.58
C SER A 758 -11.51 -71.51 -21.70
N LYS A 759 -10.31 -71.91 -22.15
CA LYS A 759 -9.06 -71.61 -21.43
C LYS A 759 -8.85 -70.10 -21.28
N LYS A 760 -9.07 -69.33 -22.36
CA LYS A 760 -8.91 -67.86 -22.36
C LYS A 760 -9.85 -67.19 -21.36
N TYR A 761 -11.12 -67.59 -21.36
CA TYR A 761 -12.11 -67.05 -20.44
C TYR A 761 -11.77 -67.31 -18.97
N ARG A 762 -11.36 -68.54 -18.62
CA ARG A 762 -10.96 -68.85 -17.24
C ARG A 762 -9.77 -68.04 -16.77
N VAL A 763 -8.76 -67.88 -17.62
CA VAL A 763 -7.56 -67.08 -17.28
C VAL A 763 -7.96 -65.62 -17.05
N ALA A 764 -8.75 -65.04 -17.95
CA ALA A 764 -9.26 -63.67 -17.78
C ALA A 764 -10.10 -63.52 -16.50
N LEU A 765 -10.99 -64.49 -16.21
CA LEU A 765 -11.87 -64.44 -15.04
C LEU A 765 -11.08 -64.57 -13.74
N ILE A 766 -10.06 -65.43 -13.71
CA ILE A 766 -9.17 -65.57 -12.56
C ILE A 766 -8.39 -64.27 -12.35
N ARG A 767 -7.80 -63.68 -13.40
CA ARG A 767 -7.09 -62.38 -13.28
C ARG A 767 -8.00 -61.27 -12.78
N TRP A 768 -9.23 -61.21 -13.29
CA TRP A 768 -10.24 -60.26 -12.81
C TRP A 768 -10.55 -60.48 -11.33
N LEU A 769 -10.76 -61.72 -10.90
CA LEU A 769 -10.98 -62.04 -9.48
C LEU A 769 -9.75 -61.68 -8.63
N GLU A 770 -8.53 -61.96 -9.09
CA GLU A 770 -7.28 -61.60 -8.41
C GLU A 770 -7.14 -60.08 -8.23
N ALA A 771 -7.54 -59.29 -9.24
CA ALA A 771 -7.55 -57.84 -9.17
C ALA A 771 -8.66 -57.28 -8.26
N MET A 772 -9.85 -57.89 -8.28
CA MET A 772 -11.06 -57.33 -7.67
C MET A 772 -11.32 -57.79 -6.24
N ILE A 773 -10.92 -59.01 -5.87
CA ILE A 773 -11.12 -59.52 -4.51
C ILE A 773 -10.47 -58.59 -3.46
N PRO A 774 -9.19 -58.19 -3.57
CA PRO A 774 -8.58 -57.29 -2.58
C PRO A 774 -9.33 -55.96 -2.39
N ARG A 775 -10.03 -55.49 -3.43
CA ARG A 775 -10.71 -54.18 -3.46
C ARG A 775 -12.19 -54.26 -3.08
N LYS A 776 -12.89 -55.31 -3.51
CA LYS A 776 -14.37 -55.40 -3.52
C LYS A 776 -14.94 -56.73 -3.01
N THR A 777 -14.16 -57.55 -2.28
CA THR A 777 -14.59 -58.89 -1.75
C THR A 777 -16.04 -58.92 -1.26
N SER A 778 -16.38 -58.09 -0.25
CA SER A 778 -17.72 -58.11 0.35
C SER A 778 -18.80 -57.59 -0.59
N SER A 779 -18.48 -56.65 -1.48
CA SER A 779 -19.43 -56.12 -2.46
C SER A 779 -19.81 -57.19 -3.49
N ILE A 780 -18.81 -57.92 -4.00
CA ILE A 780 -19.02 -58.98 -4.99
C ILE A 780 -19.78 -60.15 -4.36
N GLN A 781 -19.51 -60.50 -3.10
CA GLN A 781 -20.20 -61.59 -2.41
C GLN A 781 -21.65 -61.30 -2.08
N ILE A 782 -22.01 -60.03 -1.82
CA ILE A 782 -23.27 -59.69 -1.16
C ILE A 782 -24.25 -59.03 -2.14
N GLY A 783 -25.42 -59.64 -2.31
CA GLY A 783 -26.63 -58.97 -2.76
C GLY A 783 -27.40 -58.42 -1.56
N THR A 784 -27.99 -57.23 -1.69
CA THR A 784 -28.74 -56.60 -0.60
C THR A 784 -30.19 -56.37 -1.00
N VAL A 785 -31.11 -56.95 -0.23
CA VAL A 785 -32.54 -56.64 -0.33
C VAL A 785 -32.84 -55.45 0.57
N HIS A 786 -33.35 -54.37 -0.01
CA HIS A 786 -33.77 -53.17 0.68
C HIS A 786 -35.30 -53.11 0.77
N TRP A 787 -35.80 -52.81 1.97
CA TRP A 787 -37.22 -52.59 2.21
C TRP A 787 -37.45 -51.50 3.26
N PHE A 788 -38.70 -51.06 3.40
CA PHE A 788 -39.05 -50.03 4.38
C PHE A 788 -40.13 -50.53 5.32
N TYR A 789 -39.86 -50.49 6.62
CA TYR A 789 -40.85 -50.72 7.66
C TYR A 789 -40.55 -49.81 8.84
N GLN A 790 -41.27 -48.67 8.91
CA GLN A 790 -41.02 -47.51 9.78
C GLN A 790 -39.67 -46.81 9.53
N THR A 791 -38.60 -47.57 9.30
CA THR A 791 -37.25 -47.13 8.90
C THR A 791 -36.77 -47.93 7.69
N ASN A 792 -35.71 -47.44 7.02
CA ASN A 792 -35.02 -48.21 5.98
C ASN A 792 -34.36 -49.44 6.60
N ARG A 793 -34.57 -50.60 5.99
CA ARG A 793 -34.05 -51.90 6.41
C ARG A 793 -33.33 -52.56 5.24
N ALA A 794 -32.35 -53.39 5.56
CA ALA A 794 -31.58 -54.14 4.58
C ALA A 794 -31.17 -55.51 5.16
N THR A 795 -31.14 -56.53 4.30
CA THR A 795 -30.66 -57.88 4.63
C THR A 795 -29.80 -58.39 3.48
N ARG A 796 -28.87 -59.28 3.81
CA ARG A 796 -27.80 -59.73 2.92
C ARG A 796 -28.08 -61.14 2.43
N TYR A 797 -27.90 -61.34 1.13
CA TYR A 797 -27.89 -62.62 0.42
C TYR A 797 -26.58 -62.75 -0.34
N TYR A 798 -26.20 -63.94 -0.78
CA TYR A 798 -25.12 -64.06 -1.77
C TYR A 798 -25.53 -63.42 -3.07
N SER A 799 -24.65 -62.67 -3.73
CA SER A 799 -24.96 -62.02 -5.01
C SER A 799 -25.21 -63.03 -6.14
N SER A 800 -25.85 -62.61 -7.23
CA SER A 800 -26.11 -63.50 -8.38
C SER A 800 -24.82 -63.98 -9.04
N LEU A 801 -23.82 -63.10 -9.12
CA LEU A 801 -22.48 -63.42 -9.60
C LEU A 801 -21.81 -64.46 -8.69
N TYR A 802 -21.83 -64.23 -7.37
CA TYR A 802 -21.19 -65.12 -6.42
C TYR A 802 -21.83 -66.51 -6.39
N GLU A 803 -23.15 -66.59 -6.38
CA GLU A 803 -23.91 -67.85 -6.53
C GLU A 803 -23.51 -68.60 -7.80
N SER A 804 -23.39 -67.88 -8.91
CA SER A 804 -22.98 -68.46 -10.19
C SER A 804 -21.54 -68.99 -10.13
N LEU A 805 -20.63 -68.27 -9.47
CA LEU A 805 -19.24 -68.71 -9.27
C LEU A 805 -19.16 -69.99 -8.42
N LEU A 806 -19.96 -70.10 -7.35
CA LEU A 806 -19.95 -71.26 -6.43
C LEU A 806 -20.50 -72.54 -7.07
N HIS A 807 -21.55 -72.44 -7.88
CA HIS A 807 -22.32 -73.60 -8.33
C HIS A 807 -22.04 -74.02 -9.77
N THR A 808 -21.49 -73.15 -10.60
CA THR A 808 -21.19 -73.48 -12.02
C THR A 808 -19.92 -74.34 -12.10
N PRO A 809 -19.89 -75.43 -12.90
CA PRO A 809 -18.69 -76.23 -13.10
C PRO A 809 -17.73 -75.57 -14.10
N TRP A 810 -17.15 -74.42 -13.73
CA TRP A 810 -16.30 -73.62 -14.61
C TRP A 810 -14.81 -73.89 -14.42
N LEU A 811 -14.39 -74.51 -13.32
CA LEU A 811 -12.99 -74.84 -13.07
C LEU A 811 -12.60 -76.19 -13.67
N LYS A 812 -11.48 -76.21 -14.38
CA LYS A 812 -10.92 -77.42 -14.98
C LYS A 812 -10.13 -78.20 -13.92
N THR A 813 -10.27 -79.51 -13.92
CA THR A 813 -9.55 -80.44 -13.03
C THR A 813 -9.06 -81.67 -13.78
N SER A 814 -8.30 -82.54 -13.10
CA SER A 814 -7.95 -83.88 -13.60
C SER A 814 -9.17 -84.76 -13.93
N LYS A 815 -10.34 -84.46 -13.36
CA LYS A 815 -11.60 -85.20 -13.55
C LYS A 815 -12.65 -84.42 -14.37
N GLY A 816 -12.19 -83.56 -15.27
CA GLY A 816 -13.05 -82.69 -16.08
C GLY A 816 -13.42 -81.40 -15.35
N TYR A 817 -14.59 -80.84 -15.64
CA TYR A 817 -15.01 -79.56 -15.09
C TYR A 817 -15.90 -79.76 -13.86
N LYS A 818 -15.60 -79.06 -12.78
CA LYS A 818 -16.26 -79.23 -11.49
C LYS A 818 -16.61 -77.86 -10.85
N PRO A 819 -17.69 -77.77 -10.05
CA PRO A 819 -17.96 -76.58 -9.24
C PRO A 819 -16.84 -76.39 -8.20
N PRO A 820 -16.46 -75.16 -7.84
CA PRO A 820 -15.38 -74.89 -6.88
C PRO A 820 -15.43 -75.70 -5.57
N GLY A 821 -16.60 -75.87 -4.95
CA GLY A 821 -16.76 -76.62 -3.70
C GLY A 821 -16.37 -78.11 -3.76
N GLU A 822 -16.31 -78.69 -4.96
CA GLU A 822 -15.89 -80.08 -5.19
C GLU A 822 -14.39 -80.22 -5.50
N ILE A 823 -13.66 -79.11 -5.54
CA ILE A 823 -12.27 -79.05 -6.01
C ILE A 823 -11.34 -78.82 -4.84
N PHE A 824 -10.18 -79.47 -4.89
CA PHE A 824 -9.06 -79.19 -4.03
C PHE A 824 -8.00 -78.38 -4.78
N LEU A 825 -7.46 -77.37 -4.11
CA LEU A 825 -6.21 -76.76 -4.54
C LEU A 825 -5.15 -77.88 -4.50
N GLY A 826 -4.37 -78.04 -5.58
CA GLY A 826 -3.43 -79.15 -5.76
C GLY A 826 -2.21 -79.13 -4.83
N THR A 827 -2.42 -78.84 -3.54
CA THR A 827 -1.39 -78.80 -2.51
C THR A 827 -0.73 -80.17 -2.39
N ARG A 828 0.57 -80.17 -2.09
CA ARG A 828 1.36 -81.38 -1.90
C ARG A 828 0.70 -82.32 -0.89
N GLN A 829 0.19 -81.74 0.20
CA GLN A 829 -0.49 -82.44 1.28
C GLN A 829 -1.79 -83.14 0.82
N ALA A 830 -2.66 -82.46 0.08
CA ALA A 830 -3.90 -83.06 -0.40
C ALA A 830 -3.64 -84.22 -1.40
N LYS A 831 -2.58 -84.11 -2.21
CA LYS A 831 -2.14 -85.18 -3.13
C LYS A 831 -1.51 -86.36 -2.39
N GLU A 832 -0.77 -86.12 -1.31
CA GLU A 832 -0.17 -87.17 -0.48
C GLU A 832 -1.21 -88.04 0.23
N PHE A 833 -2.34 -87.46 0.67
CA PHE A 833 -3.38 -88.21 1.39
C PHE A 833 -4.41 -88.89 0.48
N PHE A 834 -4.89 -88.20 -0.55
CA PHE A 834 -6.01 -88.70 -1.35
C PHE A 834 -5.62 -89.15 -2.77
N GLY A 835 -4.38 -88.91 -3.22
CA GLY A 835 -3.93 -89.27 -4.57
C GLY A 835 -4.92 -88.81 -5.64
N GLU A 836 -5.15 -89.60 -6.68
CA GLU A 836 -6.11 -89.28 -7.76
C GLU A 836 -7.60 -89.41 -7.35
N ARG A 837 -7.95 -89.56 -6.06
CA ARG A 837 -9.35 -89.70 -5.60
C ARG A 837 -10.10 -88.37 -5.64
N LEU A 838 -9.42 -87.25 -5.41
CA LEU A 838 -10.02 -85.91 -5.44
C LEU A 838 -9.87 -85.26 -6.81
N ALA A 839 -10.68 -84.24 -7.07
CA ALA A 839 -10.54 -83.39 -8.26
C ALA A 839 -9.61 -82.21 -7.91
N TYR A 840 -8.42 -82.15 -8.51
CA TYR A 840 -7.49 -81.04 -8.29
C TYR A 840 -7.57 -80.01 -9.40
N LEU A 841 -7.48 -78.73 -9.04
CA LEU A 841 -7.45 -77.62 -9.98
C LEU A 841 -6.32 -77.78 -11.03
N ASP A 842 -6.69 -77.71 -12.32
CA ASP A 842 -5.78 -77.68 -13.47
C ASP A 842 -5.53 -76.22 -13.90
N GLY A 843 -4.58 -75.56 -13.24
CA GLY A 843 -4.21 -74.16 -13.50
C GLY A 843 -3.59 -73.46 -12.28
N ARG A 844 -3.27 -72.18 -12.45
CA ARG A 844 -2.89 -71.28 -11.33
C ARG A 844 -4.11 -70.49 -10.88
N MET A 845 -4.22 -70.31 -9.57
CA MET A 845 -5.21 -69.48 -8.89
C MET A 845 -4.62 -69.07 -7.54
N SER A 846 -4.72 -67.79 -7.18
CA SER A 846 -4.29 -67.32 -5.85
C SER A 846 -5.06 -68.01 -4.72
N ARG A 847 -4.48 -68.05 -3.52
CA ARG A 847 -5.12 -68.67 -2.35
C ARG A 847 -6.39 -67.92 -1.95
N GLU A 848 -6.35 -66.59 -2.05
CA GLU A 848 -7.46 -65.68 -1.74
C GLU A 848 -8.64 -65.94 -2.67
N VAL A 849 -8.39 -66.09 -3.98
CA VAL A 849 -9.43 -66.44 -4.95
C VAL A 849 -9.98 -67.84 -4.68
N ALA A 850 -9.11 -68.82 -4.41
CA ALA A 850 -9.51 -70.18 -4.12
C ALA A 850 -10.44 -70.26 -2.90
N GLU A 851 -10.10 -69.60 -1.81
CA GLU A 851 -10.94 -69.50 -0.61
C GLU A 851 -12.23 -68.74 -0.90
N PHE A 852 -12.16 -67.64 -1.66
CA PHE A 852 -13.32 -66.85 -2.05
C PHE A 852 -14.37 -67.67 -2.82
N VAL A 853 -13.96 -68.43 -3.84
CA VAL A 853 -14.90 -69.25 -4.63
C VAL A 853 -15.22 -70.60 -3.98
N GLY A 854 -14.66 -70.92 -2.80
CA GLY A 854 -14.93 -72.17 -2.10
C GLY A 854 -14.16 -73.40 -2.60
N VAL A 855 -13.05 -73.21 -3.32
CA VAL A 855 -12.08 -74.29 -3.57
C VAL A 855 -11.41 -74.68 -2.26
N LYS A 856 -11.39 -75.97 -1.93
CA LYS A 856 -10.80 -76.47 -0.71
C LYS A 856 -9.29 -76.30 -0.75
N THR A 857 -8.75 -75.39 0.06
CA THR A 857 -7.30 -75.12 0.11
C THR A 857 -6.55 -76.08 1.04
N ASN A 858 -7.24 -76.65 2.03
CA ASN A 858 -6.70 -77.57 3.01
C ASN A 858 -7.50 -78.88 3.07
N VAL A 859 -6.87 -79.90 3.62
CA VAL A 859 -7.52 -81.16 3.99
C VAL A 859 -8.15 -80.99 5.36
N SER A 860 -9.48 -81.21 5.50
CA SER A 860 -10.15 -81.15 6.81
C SER A 860 -9.95 -82.45 7.60
N ALA A 861 -9.96 -82.35 8.94
CA ALA A 861 -9.93 -83.51 9.83
C ALA A 861 -11.06 -84.48 9.53
N GLU A 862 -12.27 -83.96 9.34
CA GLU A 862 -13.47 -84.71 8.93
C GLU A 862 -13.24 -85.51 7.65
N SER A 863 -12.65 -84.91 6.61
CA SER A 863 -12.38 -85.61 5.33
C SER A 863 -11.39 -86.78 5.50
N LEU A 864 -10.46 -86.68 6.47
CA LEU A 864 -9.51 -87.75 6.78
C LEU A 864 -10.12 -88.82 7.69
N ILE A 865 -11.00 -88.43 8.61
CA ILE A 865 -11.81 -89.34 9.42
C ILE A 865 -12.73 -90.17 8.52
N ASP A 866 -13.39 -89.55 7.55
CA ASP A 866 -14.20 -90.23 6.53
C ASP A 866 -13.36 -91.22 5.72
N LEU A 867 -12.14 -90.81 5.33
CA LEU A 867 -11.19 -91.69 4.63
C LEU A 867 -10.77 -92.90 5.48
N LEU A 868 -10.52 -92.70 6.78
CA LEU A 868 -10.25 -93.80 7.73
C LEU A 868 -11.47 -94.72 7.89
N SER A 869 -12.68 -94.14 7.94
CA SER A 869 -13.94 -94.89 8.00
C SER A 869 -14.14 -95.76 6.76
N GLU A 870 -13.82 -95.23 5.58
CA GLU A 870 -13.86 -95.97 4.32
C GLU A 870 -12.87 -97.15 4.37
N PHE A 871 -11.64 -96.95 4.86
CA PHE A 871 -10.69 -98.04 5.04
C PHE A 871 -11.18 -99.10 6.04
N GLY A 872 -11.85 -98.69 7.12
CA GLY A 872 -12.44 -99.61 8.11
C GLY A 872 -13.57 -100.47 7.55
N GLN A 873 -14.29 -100.01 6.51
CA GLN A 873 -15.40 -100.75 5.89
C GLN A 873 -14.95 -101.71 4.77
N GLN A 874 -13.76 -101.53 4.21
CA GLN A 874 -13.26 -102.34 3.11
C GLN A 874 -12.45 -103.56 3.61
N SER A 875 -12.80 -104.76 3.15
CA SER A 875 -12.03 -105.99 3.43
C SER A 875 -10.85 -106.12 2.46
N GLY A 876 -9.62 -105.82 2.92
CA GLY A 876 -8.42 -105.90 2.09
C GLY A 876 -7.13 -105.42 2.78
N SER A 877 -6.00 -105.54 2.08
CA SER A 877 -4.71 -104.96 2.51
C SER A 877 -4.73 -103.44 2.29
N HIS A 878 -4.46 -102.68 3.35
CA HIS A 878 -4.44 -101.22 3.33
C HIS A 878 -3.01 -100.68 3.35
N ASP A 879 -2.79 -99.48 2.80
CA ASP A 879 -1.48 -98.80 2.86
C ASP A 879 -1.21 -98.29 4.29
N GLU A 880 -0.51 -99.10 5.07
CA GLU A 880 -0.16 -98.82 6.46
C GLU A 880 0.66 -97.53 6.60
N GLY A 881 1.46 -97.19 5.59
CA GLY A 881 2.23 -95.96 5.55
C GLY A 881 1.34 -94.72 5.42
N LEU A 882 0.27 -94.81 4.60
CA LEU A 882 -0.73 -93.76 4.49
C LEU A 882 -1.56 -93.62 5.77
N ILE A 883 -2.04 -94.72 6.34
CA ILE A 883 -2.82 -94.72 7.59
C ILE A 883 -2.02 -94.07 8.73
N LYS A 884 -0.74 -94.42 8.88
CA LYS A 884 0.15 -93.81 9.88
C LYS A 884 0.28 -92.31 9.68
N ARG A 885 0.47 -91.84 8.44
CA ARG A 885 0.54 -90.40 8.12
C ARG A 885 -0.75 -89.68 8.46
N ILE A 886 -1.92 -90.31 8.21
CA ILE A 886 -3.23 -89.73 8.55
C ILE A 886 -3.33 -89.54 10.07
N TYR A 887 -3.03 -90.56 10.88
CA TYR A 887 -3.06 -90.41 12.35
C TYR A 887 -2.06 -89.36 12.85
N THR A 888 -0.83 -89.34 12.33
CA THR A 888 0.16 -88.31 12.70
C THR A 888 -0.33 -86.90 12.36
N TYR A 889 -1.06 -86.74 11.25
CA TYR A 889 -1.65 -85.45 10.91
C TYR A 889 -2.81 -85.08 11.84
N LEU A 890 -3.72 -86.01 12.12
CA LEU A 890 -4.84 -85.80 13.04
C LEU A 890 -4.37 -85.47 14.48
N ASP A 891 -3.30 -86.12 14.95
CA ASP A 891 -2.66 -85.85 16.25
C ASP A 891 -2.03 -84.45 16.33
N GLY A 892 -1.57 -83.92 15.19
CA GLY A 892 -1.01 -82.58 15.10
C GLY A 892 -2.03 -81.44 15.06
N LEU A 893 -3.34 -81.72 15.07
CA LEU A 893 -4.39 -80.70 15.05
C LEU A 893 -4.75 -80.27 16.48
N GLU A 894 -4.94 -78.96 16.70
CA GLU A 894 -5.27 -78.41 18.03
C GLU A 894 -6.61 -78.90 18.61
N SER A 895 -7.55 -79.29 17.74
CA SER A 895 -8.88 -79.78 18.13
C SER A 895 -9.44 -80.70 17.05
N ILE A 896 -9.87 -81.89 17.44
CA ILE A 896 -10.49 -82.89 16.58
C ILE A 896 -11.74 -83.47 17.26
N ASP A 897 -12.84 -83.63 16.51
CA ASP A 897 -13.98 -84.40 17.00
C ASP A 897 -13.60 -85.88 17.05
N VAL A 898 -13.46 -86.39 18.28
CA VAL A 898 -13.12 -87.79 18.55
C VAL A 898 -14.35 -88.69 18.68
N THR A 899 -15.57 -88.13 18.62
CA THR A 899 -16.82 -88.90 18.68
C THR A 899 -16.86 -90.02 17.64
N PRO A 900 -16.45 -89.79 16.36
CA PRO A 900 -16.40 -90.85 15.35
C PRO A 900 -15.51 -92.04 15.75
N PHE A 901 -14.42 -91.82 16.48
CA PHE A 901 -13.52 -92.89 16.92
C PHE A 901 -14.17 -93.81 17.96
N LYS A 902 -15.19 -93.34 18.69
CA LYS A 902 -15.97 -94.16 19.63
C LYS A 902 -17.05 -94.97 18.94
N GLU A 903 -17.67 -94.40 17.90
CA GLU A 903 -18.85 -94.96 17.24
C GLU A 903 -18.51 -95.85 16.03
N THR A 904 -17.36 -95.61 15.39
CA THR A 904 -16.94 -96.31 14.16
C THR A 904 -15.54 -96.91 14.32
N SER A 905 -15.26 -98.00 13.59
CA SER A 905 -13.99 -98.73 13.68
C SER A 905 -12.86 -97.98 12.97
N LEU A 906 -12.40 -96.87 13.58
CA LEU A 906 -11.38 -95.97 13.03
C LEU A 906 -9.98 -96.20 13.58
N ILE A 907 -9.77 -97.13 14.51
CA ILE A 907 -8.46 -97.41 15.10
C ILE A 907 -7.87 -98.65 14.44
N TYR A 908 -6.77 -98.46 13.69
CA TYR A 908 -6.05 -99.55 13.03
C TYR A 908 -4.98 -100.14 13.94
N ILE A 909 -5.07 -101.44 14.27
CA ILE A 909 -4.07 -102.17 15.05
C ILE A 909 -3.37 -103.21 14.17
N MET A 910 -2.05 -103.10 14.09
CA MET A 910 -1.21 -104.05 13.34
C MET A 910 -1.24 -105.44 14.00
N GLY A 911 -1.53 -106.47 13.20
CA GLY A 911 -1.43 -107.88 13.60
C GLY A 911 -2.63 -108.49 14.34
N GLY A 912 -3.77 -107.80 14.47
CA GLY A 912 -5.01 -108.36 15.02
C GLY A 912 -5.95 -108.93 13.96
N ASP A 913 -6.79 -109.92 14.31
CA ASP A 913 -7.65 -110.66 13.37
C ASP A 913 -8.64 -109.80 12.56
N LYS A 914 -9.08 -108.65 13.10
CA LYS A 914 -10.05 -107.73 12.47
C LYS A 914 -9.43 -106.41 11.96
N HIS A 915 -8.16 -106.14 12.30
CA HIS A 915 -7.37 -104.93 12.00
C HIS A 915 -7.95 -103.54 12.38
N TRP A 916 -9.26 -103.30 12.29
CA TRP A 916 -9.93 -102.04 12.61
C TRP A 916 -10.86 -102.17 13.82
N TYR A 917 -10.76 -101.23 14.74
CA TYR A 917 -11.45 -101.24 16.04
C TYR A 917 -12.05 -99.87 16.37
N THR A 918 -13.13 -99.86 17.13
CA THR A 918 -13.67 -98.67 17.80
C THR A 918 -12.84 -98.38 19.06
N ALA A 919 -12.81 -97.14 19.54
CA ALA A 919 -12.14 -96.78 20.80
C ALA A 919 -12.66 -97.62 21.98
N ALA A 920 -13.93 -97.99 22.01
CA ALA A 920 -14.49 -98.84 23.06
C ALA A 920 -13.95 -100.28 23.04
N GLU A 921 -13.53 -100.79 21.88
CA GLU A 921 -12.99 -102.15 21.74
C GLU A 921 -11.52 -102.27 22.18
N VAL A 922 -10.77 -101.16 22.25
CA VAL A 922 -9.30 -101.20 22.42
C VAL A 922 -8.74 -100.23 23.46
N VAL A 923 -9.54 -99.30 23.95
CA VAL A 923 -9.16 -98.37 25.04
C VAL A 923 -9.92 -98.77 26.29
N TRP A 924 -9.17 -99.20 27.30
CA TRP A 924 -9.68 -99.59 28.63
C TRP A 924 -9.31 -98.49 29.63
N GLU A 925 -10.17 -98.21 30.61
CA GLU A 925 -9.80 -97.36 31.74
C GLU A 925 -8.66 -98.02 32.53
N ASP A 926 -7.63 -97.24 32.87
CA ASP A 926 -6.49 -97.72 33.64
C ASP A 926 -6.91 -98.13 35.05
N SER A 927 -7.04 -99.44 35.26
CA SER A 927 -7.36 -100.04 36.55
C SER A 927 -6.22 -99.96 37.60
N SER A 928 -5.12 -99.24 37.33
CA SER A 928 -4.04 -98.99 38.29
C SER A 928 -4.45 -98.16 39.52
N VAL A 929 -5.62 -97.51 39.50
CA VAL A 929 -6.21 -96.84 40.69
C VAL A 929 -6.99 -97.81 41.60
N ALA A 930 -7.29 -99.04 41.14
CA ALA A 930 -8.07 -100.03 41.89
C ALA A 930 -7.25 -101.10 42.62
N LEU A 931 -5.92 -101.19 42.40
CA LEU A 931 -5.07 -102.24 42.98
C LEU A 931 -3.94 -101.76 43.92
N GLY A 932 -3.91 -100.46 44.26
CA GLY A 932 -3.05 -99.90 45.31
C GLY A 932 -1.74 -99.29 44.80
#